data_AF-A0A558GNM3-F1
#
_entry.id   AF-A0A558GNM3-F1
#
_cell.length_a   1.000
_cell.length_b   1.000
_cell.length_c   1.000
_cell.angle_alpha   90.00
_cell.angle_beta   90.00
_cell.angle_gamma   90.00
#
_symmetry.space_group_name_H-M   'P 1'
#
loop_
_entity.id
_entity.type
_entity.pdbx_description
1 polymer ?
#
loop_
_entity_poly.entity_id
_entity_poly.type
_entity_poly.pdbx_seq_one_letter_code
_entity_poly.pdbx_strand_id
1 'polypeptide(L)'
;MELEKRNRARWWAIAALVAALICGVIQPAKAAEAGVSYYVDAVAGSDSADGRSAQTAWRTLSKMNSVVLQPGDDVLLRRGSVWAGEQLALKGAGAAGAPVTVDAYGNDGAKPRIKTDGAHPDGLLLWNTDYWEVRNLDVSNATFAPDPVAYNAAGKAGDFRGIHIGGDDGREHHHFVLDAVDVHDVTGEVRWIGQRTGYTPPSGITFGNGWDRSKNTGGILVSGSVADVSNPGATATTFHGIVIENSTVQNTSFGAITIKQYTGDAPGAVATGWGDRADEADPRFSPHTDIIIRNNYITQAATAYGANGIYVTGAKNALVERNLVDRVGTSGIESYNTHNVVIQHNEVNYTTVKAGGQDSNAIDTDIASTDQVVQYNYVYGNGEGFLIYQQRFGDSIYRYNVVAESKRSQIHIASESIATGSIYNNTIIDSVGYMINGSSGRYTLQNNIFHSTSGYAVSTGGSNISYAGNLYSGVAPRPQESAPFTATPGFSAAPLTPPASGTPRAADLTQALRLIPTAGARSVNAAATIADNGGEDFRGVPLYQGAPDFGAFEYKTPDEQLTETVVGVVKSAASGSPVPGAVVTAAGTTGSATTDLDGWYALAGVPFGPAIEISVERNGFANARLSAAVASGTSTRADVALVATATKGTISGQAVDANAQPIAGARAAVQDAQGVEKATSVTGVDGTFTLEIPAGTEYTALVTADGYLTAVRTGISVEAGLDKPLGSMMLSGRDVSYEAIVDFEAFPVGSASNVAPLTAAQQNGTVTINEDGTNQFARLNRAGGAGSAAPATSLNYVSPAPLTGIITVEQKVRRPSGQPSTQFFGAPYIRNAAGQNLISVGFSNGNISAYNGGTYQAQVATYRADQWVHVKVIADTNTQTYSLIIDDRTVLQNARLRNPVGAGITTISNYADGPNAGILDVDDLRIAHGIGYTPSETSLASLVIAPGELTQTGPTRYLLTLAPGTQTAVVKAAALSPFAQKVTANGSPMPAGGEGVSVQTGAPITVEVTAEDGSVVGYAVDVRLPTPLTDDTAEVLAGQSVTIDVLGNDGATPALDPGTLALLNTEGTAVPELRTDQGTYIVESGKVVFRASTDGSGQLEGVRYQVTNATGATSTANLVVTVKPAPITEPAWSGATAYVTGDRVSYQGRVFVAQWWTKNQAPGATATGPWAEVGAPVACSNGGHVAWTASWIYKGGEIVAHDGQLWQAKWWTRNQVPGQPSGPWKAVGSC
;
A
#
# COMPACT_ATOMS: atom_id res chain seq x y z
N MET A 1 45.74 15.57 -9.20
CA MET A 1 47.08 15.29 -9.79
C MET A 1 47.01 14.97 -11.29
N GLU A 2 45.98 14.27 -11.80
CA GLU A 2 45.76 14.11 -13.26
C GLU A 2 45.07 15.30 -13.95
N LEU A 3 44.22 16.06 -13.25
CA LEU A 3 43.68 17.34 -13.76
C LEU A 3 44.78 18.39 -14.02
N GLU A 4 45.84 18.40 -13.20
CA GLU A 4 47.00 19.27 -13.45
C GLU A 4 47.81 18.85 -14.68
N LYS A 5 47.79 17.56 -15.05
CA LYS A 5 48.40 17.07 -16.30
C LYS A 5 47.55 17.43 -17.53
N ARG A 6 46.22 17.34 -17.43
CA ARG A 6 45.26 17.76 -18.48
C ARG A 6 45.29 19.27 -18.75
N ASN A 7 45.38 20.09 -17.69
CA ASN A 7 45.51 21.53 -17.84
C ASN A 7 46.88 21.91 -18.42
N ARG A 8 47.98 21.24 -18.02
CA ARG A 8 49.28 21.43 -18.68
C ARG A 8 49.20 21.06 -20.16
N ALA A 9 48.64 19.92 -20.56
CA ALA A 9 48.52 19.56 -21.98
C ALA A 9 47.74 20.60 -22.82
N ARG A 10 46.67 21.20 -22.28
CA ARG A 10 45.93 22.31 -22.93
C ARG A 10 46.74 23.60 -23.02
N TRP A 11 47.51 23.96 -21.99
CA TRP A 11 48.42 25.11 -22.03
C TRP A 11 49.60 24.91 -22.97
N TRP A 12 50.10 23.68 -23.13
CA TRP A 12 51.13 23.33 -24.11
C TRP A 12 50.59 23.31 -25.55
N ALA A 13 49.32 22.93 -25.78
CA ALA A 13 48.67 23.01 -27.09
C ALA A 13 48.40 24.47 -27.50
N ILE A 14 47.98 25.33 -26.58
CA ILE A 14 47.80 26.78 -26.83
C ILE A 14 49.16 27.47 -27.02
N ALA A 15 50.18 27.11 -26.24
CA ALA A 15 51.54 27.63 -26.41
C ALA A 15 52.19 27.15 -27.72
N ALA A 16 51.90 25.92 -28.18
CA ALA A 16 52.33 25.43 -29.49
C ALA A 16 51.62 26.16 -30.64
N LEU A 17 50.33 26.51 -30.49
CA LEU A 17 49.59 27.34 -31.43
C LEU A 17 50.17 28.77 -31.53
N VAL A 18 50.52 29.37 -30.39
CA VAL A 18 51.10 30.74 -30.32
C VAL A 18 52.56 30.75 -30.78
N ALA A 19 53.34 29.69 -30.55
CA ALA A 19 54.71 29.56 -31.06
C ALA A 19 54.76 29.30 -32.58
N ALA A 20 53.78 28.57 -33.14
CA ALA A 20 53.62 28.41 -34.58
C ALA A 20 53.25 29.75 -35.28
N LEU A 21 52.54 30.63 -34.57
CA LEU A 21 52.17 31.98 -35.05
C LEU A 21 53.34 33.00 -35.05
N ILE A 22 54.45 32.74 -34.35
CA ILE A 22 55.55 33.71 -34.17
C ILE A 22 56.85 33.31 -34.91
N CYS A 23 57.02 32.04 -35.32
CA CYS A 23 58.25 31.57 -35.98
C CYS A 23 58.06 30.92 -37.37
N GLY A 24 56.85 30.95 -37.94
CA GLY A 24 56.63 30.51 -39.32
C GLY A 24 57.18 31.53 -40.32
N VAL A 25 58.30 31.22 -40.97
CA VAL A 25 58.65 31.87 -42.25
C VAL A 25 57.47 31.63 -43.18
N ILE A 26 56.66 32.68 -43.42
CA ILE A 26 55.56 32.67 -44.37
C ILE A 26 56.17 32.46 -45.76
N GLN A 27 56.25 31.21 -46.19
CA GLN A 27 56.32 30.93 -47.61
C GLN A 27 54.95 31.31 -48.18
N PRO A 28 54.87 32.18 -49.20
CA PRO A 28 53.60 32.49 -49.82
C PRO A 28 52.99 31.18 -50.32
N ALA A 29 51.79 30.85 -49.83
CA ALA A 29 51.01 29.77 -50.41
C ALA A 29 50.90 30.05 -51.91
N LYS A 30 51.40 29.11 -52.71
CA LYS A 30 51.25 29.15 -54.16
C LYS A 30 49.74 29.27 -54.42
N ALA A 31 49.30 30.32 -55.10
CA ALA A 31 47.89 30.47 -55.46
C ALA A 31 47.46 29.18 -56.17
N ALA A 32 46.47 28.48 -55.60
CA ALA A 32 45.87 27.33 -56.26
C ALA A 32 45.34 27.83 -57.61
N GLU A 33 45.74 27.14 -58.68
CA GLU A 33 45.17 27.37 -60.01
C GLU A 33 43.66 27.17 -59.90
N ALA A 34 42.84 28.04 -60.51
CA ALA A 34 41.39 27.89 -60.43
C ALA A 34 40.99 26.56 -61.08
N GLY A 35 40.29 25.71 -60.34
CA GLY A 35 39.81 24.43 -60.84
C GLY A 35 38.80 24.57 -61.99
N VAL A 36 38.55 23.47 -62.68
CA VAL A 36 37.67 23.42 -63.85
C VAL A 36 36.28 22.95 -63.42
N SER A 37 35.24 23.71 -63.78
CA SER A 37 33.86 23.26 -63.59
C SER A 37 33.35 22.49 -64.81
N TYR A 38 32.88 21.27 -64.58
CA TYR A 38 32.27 20.37 -65.55
C TYR A 38 30.75 20.36 -65.38
N TYR A 39 30.00 20.53 -66.46
CA TYR A 39 28.53 20.60 -66.45
C TYR A 39 27.92 19.37 -67.11
N VAL A 40 26.90 18.79 -66.49
CA VAL A 40 26.19 17.61 -67.00
C VAL A 40 24.66 17.83 -66.97
N ASP A 41 24.01 17.63 -68.12
CA ASP A 41 22.58 17.81 -68.35
C ASP A 41 22.01 16.63 -69.14
N ALA A 42 21.16 15.81 -68.50
CA ALA A 42 20.58 14.61 -69.11
C ALA A 42 19.69 14.91 -70.33
N VAL A 43 19.18 16.14 -70.43
CA VAL A 43 18.17 16.54 -71.42
C VAL A 43 18.81 17.35 -72.54
N ALA A 44 19.47 18.47 -72.20
CA ALA A 44 20.02 19.40 -73.18
C ALA A 44 21.50 19.16 -73.52
N GLY A 45 22.21 18.36 -72.72
CA GLY A 45 23.64 18.11 -72.89
C GLY A 45 23.99 17.28 -74.13
N SER A 46 25.28 17.23 -74.46
CA SER A 46 25.85 16.40 -75.54
C SER A 46 27.27 15.94 -75.20
N ASP A 47 27.56 14.65 -75.26
CA ASP A 47 28.88 14.11 -74.89
C ASP A 47 30.01 14.44 -75.89
N SER A 48 29.66 15.04 -77.04
CA SER A 48 30.62 15.62 -77.98
C SER A 48 31.00 17.08 -77.68
N ALA A 49 30.32 17.72 -76.73
CA ALA A 49 30.66 19.06 -76.25
C ALA A 49 31.88 19.03 -75.30
N ASP A 50 32.40 20.20 -74.92
CA ASP A 50 33.57 20.29 -74.04
C ASP A 50 33.23 20.11 -72.54
N GLY A 51 31.96 20.22 -72.16
CA GLY A 51 31.49 20.06 -70.79
C GLY A 51 31.81 21.23 -69.88
N ARG A 52 32.38 22.35 -70.37
CA ARG A 52 32.96 23.42 -69.52
C ARG A 52 32.03 24.60 -69.24
N SER A 53 30.79 24.54 -69.72
CA SER A 53 29.76 25.55 -69.44
C SER A 53 28.37 24.91 -69.43
N ALA A 54 27.40 25.59 -68.82
CA ALA A 54 26.00 25.14 -68.84
C ALA A 54 25.45 24.94 -70.27
N GLN A 55 25.91 25.72 -71.26
CA GLN A 55 25.48 25.62 -72.66
C GLN A 55 26.16 24.49 -73.42
N THR A 56 27.33 24.04 -72.95
CA THR A 56 28.14 22.97 -73.56
C THR A 56 28.24 21.75 -72.64
N ALA A 57 27.26 21.56 -71.77
CA ALA A 57 27.20 20.47 -70.81
C ALA A 57 27.25 19.09 -71.51
N TRP A 58 27.86 18.11 -70.85
CA TRP A 58 27.77 16.71 -71.26
C TRP A 58 26.39 16.13 -70.97
N ARG A 59 26.05 15.02 -71.62
CA ARG A 59 24.74 14.37 -71.45
C ARG A 59 24.78 13.28 -70.40
N THR A 60 25.80 12.42 -70.44
CA THR A 60 25.83 11.19 -69.65
C THR A 60 26.78 11.27 -68.47
N LEU A 61 26.49 10.50 -67.41
CA LEU A 61 27.43 10.31 -66.30
C LEU A 61 28.63 9.48 -66.75
N SER A 62 28.45 8.57 -67.71
CA SER A 62 29.55 7.81 -68.33
C SER A 62 30.66 8.73 -68.87
N LYS A 63 30.29 9.84 -69.54
CA LYS A 63 31.26 10.83 -69.99
C LYS A 63 31.99 11.49 -68.82
N MET A 64 31.28 11.86 -67.76
CA MET A 64 31.87 12.44 -66.55
C MET A 64 32.83 11.46 -65.86
N ASN A 65 32.46 10.18 -65.73
CA ASN A 65 33.28 9.11 -65.13
C ASN A 65 34.61 8.83 -65.88
N SER A 66 34.76 9.36 -67.10
CA SER A 66 36.01 9.27 -67.88
C SER A 66 37.05 10.32 -67.49
N VAL A 67 36.68 11.34 -66.72
CA VAL A 67 37.56 12.43 -66.28
C VAL A 67 38.30 12.03 -65.01
N VAL A 68 39.58 12.41 -64.92
CA VAL A 68 40.37 12.37 -63.68
C VAL A 68 40.45 13.79 -63.13
N LEU A 69 39.66 14.07 -62.10
CA LEU A 69 39.50 15.39 -61.52
C LEU A 69 40.76 15.82 -60.76
N GLN A 70 41.03 17.13 -60.77
CA GLN A 70 42.13 17.78 -60.10
C GLN A 70 41.63 18.60 -58.90
N PRO A 71 42.51 18.99 -57.96
CA PRO A 71 42.13 19.83 -56.83
C PRO A 71 41.43 21.13 -57.25
N GLY A 72 40.26 21.39 -56.65
CA GLY A 72 39.42 22.55 -56.92
C GLY A 72 38.45 22.41 -58.10
N ASP A 73 38.41 21.27 -58.80
CA ASP A 73 37.45 21.04 -59.88
C ASP A 73 36.01 20.92 -59.35
N ASP A 74 35.03 21.30 -60.18
CA ASP A 74 33.60 21.13 -59.88
C ASP A 74 32.93 20.15 -60.85
N VAL A 75 31.96 19.37 -60.37
CA VAL A 75 31.02 18.57 -61.15
C VAL A 75 29.62 19.09 -60.88
N LEU A 76 29.05 19.81 -61.84
CA LEU A 76 27.77 20.50 -61.73
C LEU A 76 26.69 19.77 -62.53
N LEU A 77 25.73 19.17 -61.84
CA LEU A 77 24.63 18.40 -62.42
C LEU A 77 23.37 19.28 -62.55
N ARG A 78 22.70 19.25 -63.70
CA ARG A 78 21.55 20.13 -63.95
C ARG A 78 20.35 19.73 -63.09
N ARG A 79 19.78 20.67 -62.32
CA ARG A 79 18.49 20.47 -61.63
C ARG A 79 17.39 20.01 -62.59
N GLY A 80 16.57 19.07 -62.16
CA GLY A 80 15.53 18.43 -62.97
C GLY A 80 16.01 17.31 -63.89
N SER A 81 17.32 17.08 -64.03
CA SER A 81 17.85 15.93 -64.78
C SER A 81 17.66 14.61 -64.03
N VAL A 82 17.47 13.53 -64.79
CA VAL A 82 17.40 12.16 -64.28
C VAL A 82 18.29 11.27 -65.14
N TRP A 83 19.27 10.60 -64.52
CA TRP A 83 20.11 9.60 -65.17
C TRP A 83 19.67 8.20 -64.71
N ALA A 84 18.87 7.53 -65.55
CA ALA A 84 18.33 6.21 -65.26
C ALA A 84 19.27 5.09 -65.70
N GLY A 85 19.55 4.14 -64.81
CA GLY A 85 20.46 3.02 -65.07
C GLY A 85 21.94 3.40 -65.13
N GLU A 86 22.30 4.65 -64.78
CA GLU A 86 23.68 5.12 -64.75
C GLU A 86 24.19 5.28 -63.31
N GLN A 87 25.51 5.23 -63.15
CA GLN A 87 26.23 5.47 -61.89
C GLN A 87 27.17 6.69 -62.04
N LEU A 88 27.34 7.44 -60.96
CA LEU A 88 28.36 8.49 -60.85
C LEU A 88 29.58 7.94 -60.09
N ALA A 89 30.61 7.50 -60.82
CA ALA A 89 31.84 6.92 -60.27
C ALA A 89 33.02 7.81 -60.62
N LEU A 90 33.35 8.72 -59.70
CA LEU A 90 34.31 9.81 -59.94
C LEU A 90 35.74 9.36 -59.61
N LYS A 91 36.71 9.97 -60.31
CA LYS A 91 38.14 9.67 -60.20
C LYS A 91 38.93 10.96 -60.03
N GLY A 92 40.15 10.83 -59.52
CA GLY A 92 40.96 11.98 -59.11
C GLY A 92 40.83 12.20 -57.61
N ALA A 93 41.37 13.30 -57.10
CA ALA A 93 41.31 13.68 -55.69
C ALA A 93 41.45 15.20 -55.56
N GLY A 94 40.84 15.75 -54.52
CA GLY A 94 41.06 17.13 -54.12
C GLY A 94 42.35 17.31 -53.32
N ALA A 95 42.52 18.50 -52.74
CA ALA A 95 43.57 18.79 -51.78
C ALA A 95 43.05 19.66 -50.63
N ALA A 96 43.80 19.74 -49.54
CA ALA A 96 43.48 20.64 -48.44
C ALA A 96 43.34 22.09 -48.93
N GLY A 97 42.17 22.70 -48.65
CA GLY A 97 41.83 24.05 -49.11
C GLY A 97 41.35 24.14 -50.58
N ALA A 98 41.36 23.04 -51.33
CA ALA A 98 40.87 22.94 -52.71
C ALA A 98 40.21 21.55 -52.94
N PRO A 99 39.07 21.26 -52.29
CA PRO A 99 38.37 20.00 -52.50
C PRO A 99 37.79 19.92 -53.92
N VAL A 100 37.46 18.73 -54.37
CA VAL A 100 36.59 18.55 -55.54
C VAL A 100 35.14 18.65 -55.09
N THR A 101 34.35 19.47 -55.78
CA THR A 101 32.94 19.69 -55.43
C THR A 101 32.00 19.06 -56.45
N VAL A 102 31.01 18.30 -55.98
CA VAL A 102 29.89 17.80 -56.77
C VAL A 102 28.64 18.53 -56.29
N ASP A 103 27.99 19.29 -57.17
CA ASP A 103 26.81 20.08 -56.81
C ASP A 103 25.80 20.14 -57.97
N ALA A 104 24.69 20.83 -57.75
CA ALA A 104 23.67 21.11 -58.73
C ALA A 104 23.84 22.51 -59.34
N TYR A 105 23.53 22.67 -60.63
CA TYR A 105 23.37 23.98 -61.25
C TYR A 105 21.96 24.18 -61.83
N GLY A 106 21.63 25.45 -62.04
CA GLY A 106 20.28 25.91 -62.34
C GLY A 106 19.49 26.22 -61.06
N ASN A 107 18.53 27.14 -61.16
CA ASN A 107 17.75 27.62 -60.02
C ASN A 107 16.31 27.10 -60.02
N ASP A 108 15.99 26.21 -60.96
CA ASP A 108 14.68 25.67 -61.27
C ASP A 108 14.72 24.14 -61.31
N GLY A 109 13.65 23.50 -60.84
CA GLY A 109 13.50 22.05 -60.83
C GLY A 109 14.00 21.35 -59.56
N ALA A 110 13.72 20.04 -59.47
CA ALA A 110 14.17 19.17 -58.38
C ALA A 110 15.70 18.99 -58.37
N LYS A 111 16.25 18.42 -57.29
CA LYS A 111 17.66 18.01 -57.25
C LYS A 111 17.99 17.08 -58.43
N PRO A 112 19.22 17.13 -58.99
CA PRO A 112 19.64 16.21 -60.05
C PRO A 112 19.58 14.78 -59.53
N ARG A 113 18.92 13.90 -60.27
CA ARG A 113 18.58 12.54 -59.81
C ARG A 113 19.44 11.48 -60.48
N ILE A 114 20.24 10.78 -59.67
CA ILE A 114 20.97 9.57 -60.05
C ILE A 114 20.10 8.38 -59.68
N LYS A 115 19.55 7.70 -60.68
CA LYS A 115 18.58 6.62 -60.52
C LYS A 115 19.14 5.34 -61.11
N THR A 116 19.91 4.62 -60.30
CA THR A 116 20.75 3.49 -60.74
C THR A 116 19.95 2.25 -61.12
N ASP A 117 18.75 2.07 -60.54
CA ASP A 117 17.84 0.95 -60.82
C ASP A 117 18.46 -0.46 -60.71
N GLY A 118 19.47 -0.62 -59.85
CA GLY A 118 20.25 -1.85 -59.67
C GLY A 118 21.17 -2.23 -60.83
N ALA A 119 21.38 -1.33 -61.80
CA ALA A 119 22.37 -1.53 -62.86
C ALA A 119 23.82 -1.49 -62.33
N HIS A 120 24.03 -0.82 -61.20
CA HIS A 120 25.32 -0.70 -60.53
C HIS A 120 25.16 -0.90 -59.01
N PRO A 121 26.22 -1.36 -58.31
CA PRO A 121 26.21 -1.47 -56.85
C PRO A 121 25.95 -0.12 -56.15
N ASP A 122 26.46 0.99 -56.68
CA ASP A 122 26.38 2.29 -56.02
C ASP A 122 25.75 3.33 -56.95
N GLY A 123 24.97 4.27 -56.40
CA GLY A 123 24.56 5.46 -57.16
C GLY A 123 25.72 6.43 -57.35
N LEU A 124 26.41 6.75 -56.25
CA LEU A 124 27.63 7.55 -56.26
C LEU A 124 28.77 6.76 -55.59
N LEU A 125 29.92 6.68 -56.26
CA LEU A 125 31.11 6.00 -55.77
C LEU A 125 32.33 6.93 -55.73
N LEU A 126 32.96 7.02 -54.56
CA LEU A 126 34.28 7.61 -54.34
C LEU A 126 35.20 6.50 -53.79
N TRP A 127 36.20 6.10 -54.59
CA TRP A 127 37.08 4.97 -54.24
C TRP A 127 38.56 5.38 -54.22
N ASN A 128 39.27 5.08 -53.12
CA ASN A 128 40.70 5.39 -52.92
C ASN A 128 41.08 6.84 -53.24
N THR A 129 40.33 7.80 -52.70
CA THR A 129 40.43 9.23 -53.03
C THR A 129 40.29 10.14 -51.81
N ASP A 130 40.52 11.44 -51.95
CA ASP A 130 40.63 12.43 -50.87
C ASP A 130 39.97 13.77 -51.24
N TYR A 131 39.55 14.53 -50.23
CA TYR A 131 39.04 15.91 -50.28
C TYR A 131 37.85 16.12 -51.23
N TRP A 132 36.69 15.57 -50.86
CA TRP A 132 35.46 15.67 -51.64
C TRP A 132 34.33 16.34 -50.89
N GLU A 133 33.54 17.13 -51.61
CA GLU A 133 32.29 17.70 -51.12
C GLU A 133 31.15 17.39 -52.11
N VAL A 134 30.12 16.70 -51.67
CA VAL A 134 28.96 16.31 -52.47
C VAL A 134 27.72 16.97 -51.91
N ARG A 135 27.01 17.72 -52.76
CA ARG A 135 25.90 18.57 -52.35
C ARG A 135 24.69 18.45 -53.27
N ASN A 136 23.50 18.65 -52.70
CA ASN A 136 22.25 18.89 -53.44
C ASN A 136 21.85 17.82 -54.47
N LEU A 137 22.18 16.55 -54.22
CA LEU A 137 21.83 15.43 -55.11
C LEU A 137 20.62 14.63 -54.61
N ASP A 138 19.88 14.03 -55.55
CA ASP A 138 18.90 12.96 -55.31
C ASP A 138 19.52 11.64 -55.81
N VAL A 139 19.63 10.65 -54.93
CA VAL A 139 20.29 9.37 -55.24
C VAL A 139 19.39 8.20 -54.84
N SER A 140 19.09 7.33 -55.81
CA SER A 140 18.27 6.14 -55.59
C SER A 140 18.80 4.91 -56.32
N ASN A 141 18.59 3.73 -55.74
CA ASN A 141 19.07 2.46 -56.29
C ASN A 141 18.06 1.34 -56.03
N ALA A 142 16.83 1.55 -56.50
CA ALA A 142 15.71 0.64 -56.30
C ALA A 142 15.59 -0.36 -57.45
N THR A 143 15.53 -1.66 -57.15
CA THR A 143 15.26 -2.71 -58.15
C THR A 143 13.78 -3.09 -58.25
N PHE A 144 12.92 -2.50 -57.40
CA PHE A 144 11.46 -2.68 -57.38
C PHE A 144 10.78 -1.62 -56.49
N ALA A 145 9.46 -1.52 -56.57
CA ALA A 145 8.69 -0.55 -55.79
C ALA A 145 8.67 -0.91 -54.28
N PRO A 146 8.90 0.05 -53.37
CA PRO A 146 8.87 -0.16 -51.92
C PRO A 146 7.42 -0.33 -51.41
N ASP A 147 6.80 -1.47 -51.74
CA ASP A 147 5.62 -2.01 -51.06
C ASP A 147 6.09 -3.19 -50.19
N PRO A 148 5.88 -3.17 -48.86
CA PRO A 148 6.26 -4.24 -47.95
C PRO A 148 5.76 -5.64 -48.36
N VAL A 149 4.63 -5.74 -49.06
CA VAL A 149 4.05 -7.00 -49.54
C VAL A 149 4.70 -7.47 -50.84
N ALA A 150 5.02 -6.55 -51.76
CA ALA A 150 5.70 -6.85 -53.01
C ALA A 150 7.22 -7.08 -52.84
N TYR A 151 7.85 -6.46 -51.83
CA TYR A 151 9.29 -6.56 -51.53
C TYR A 151 9.71 -8.01 -51.25
N ASN A 152 8.96 -8.72 -50.40
CA ASN A 152 9.28 -10.10 -50.00
C ASN A 152 9.09 -11.12 -51.12
N ALA A 153 8.26 -10.82 -52.13
CA ALA A 153 7.91 -11.73 -53.23
C ALA A 153 8.84 -11.63 -54.44
N ALA A 154 9.61 -10.53 -54.59
CA ALA A 154 10.34 -10.23 -55.82
C ALA A 154 11.72 -10.90 -55.92
N GLY A 155 12.42 -11.18 -54.81
CA GLY A 155 13.78 -11.73 -54.82
C GLY A 155 14.84 -10.82 -55.46
N LYS A 156 14.65 -9.50 -55.36
CA LYS A 156 15.46 -8.49 -56.09
C LYS A 156 16.36 -7.63 -55.20
N ALA A 157 16.42 -7.88 -53.90
CA ALA A 157 17.41 -7.22 -53.04
C ALA A 157 18.82 -7.69 -53.42
N GLY A 158 19.79 -6.77 -53.45
CA GLY A 158 21.15 -7.08 -53.90
C GLY A 158 22.20 -6.24 -53.20
N ASP A 159 23.42 -6.27 -53.70
CA ASP A 159 24.55 -5.59 -53.09
C ASP A 159 24.56 -4.10 -53.49
N PHE A 160 23.63 -3.31 -52.92
CA PHE A 160 23.34 -1.94 -53.36
C PHE A 160 23.55 -0.87 -52.28
N ARG A 161 24.12 0.28 -52.69
CA ARG A 161 24.19 1.54 -51.92
C ARG A 161 23.65 2.73 -52.72
N GLY A 162 23.28 3.78 -51.99
CA GLY A 162 23.09 5.11 -52.55
C GLY A 162 24.45 5.78 -52.81
N ILE A 163 25.17 6.11 -51.74
CA ILE A 163 26.49 6.76 -51.79
C ILE A 163 27.51 5.87 -51.07
N HIS A 164 28.64 5.58 -51.72
CA HIS A 164 29.73 4.79 -51.15
C HIS A 164 31.06 5.55 -51.21
N ILE A 165 31.62 5.81 -50.04
CA ILE A 165 33.01 6.25 -49.85
C ILE A 165 33.79 5.03 -49.39
N GLY A 166 34.71 4.53 -50.21
CA GLY A 166 35.37 3.26 -49.96
C GLY A 166 36.82 3.25 -50.39
N GLY A 167 37.54 2.23 -49.94
CA GLY A 167 38.91 2.02 -50.36
C GLY A 167 39.54 0.73 -49.84
N ASP A 168 40.65 0.34 -50.46
CA ASP A 168 41.32 -0.95 -50.28
C ASP A 168 42.85 -0.89 -50.42
N ASP A 169 43.43 0.32 -50.43
CA ASP A 169 44.85 0.55 -50.73
C ASP A 169 45.76 0.70 -49.50
N GLY A 170 45.22 0.55 -48.30
CA GLY A 170 45.97 0.60 -47.04
C GLY A 170 46.47 2.00 -46.68
N ARG A 171 45.85 3.07 -47.22
CA ARG A 171 46.18 4.47 -46.93
C ARG A 171 45.14 5.16 -46.03
N GLU A 172 45.57 6.27 -45.43
CA GLU A 172 44.66 7.21 -44.77
C GLU A 172 44.06 8.14 -45.83
N HIS A 173 42.74 8.31 -45.79
CA HIS A 173 42.01 9.24 -46.64
C HIS A 173 41.34 10.36 -45.84
N HIS A 174 41.28 11.57 -46.40
CA HIS A 174 40.88 12.77 -45.66
C HIS A 174 39.79 13.60 -46.35
N HIS A 175 38.92 14.20 -45.53
CA HIS A 175 37.92 15.21 -45.85
C HIS A 175 36.84 14.75 -46.84
N PHE A 176 35.66 14.43 -46.29
CA PHE A 176 34.48 14.06 -47.06
C PHE A 176 33.26 14.77 -46.49
N VAL A 177 32.61 15.60 -47.29
CA VAL A 177 31.39 16.31 -46.90
C VAL A 177 30.23 15.85 -47.78
N LEU A 178 29.17 15.33 -47.16
CA LEU A 178 27.88 15.09 -47.79
C LEU A 178 26.87 16.06 -47.17
N ASP A 179 26.38 17.02 -47.96
CA ASP A 179 25.49 18.08 -47.48
C ASP A 179 24.24 18.21 -48.35
N ALA A 180 23.06 18.24 -47.71
CA ALA A 180 21.79 18.38 -48.39
C ALA A 180 21.56 17.35 -49.52
N VAL A 181 21.98 16.10 -49.33
CA VAL A 181 21.68 14.99 -50.25
C VAL A 181 20.39 14.28 -49.85
N ASP A 182 19.62 13.82 -50.83
CA ASP A 182 18.42 13.00 -50.64
C ASP A 182 18.72 11.59 -51.14
N VAL A 183 19.05 10.68 -50.22
CA VAL A 183 19.34 9.28 -50.53
C VAL A 183 18.13 8.43 -50.19
N HIS A 184 17.49 7.82 -51.19
CA HIS A 184 16.27 7.08 -50.92
C HIS A 184 16.05 5.87 -51.82
N ASP A 185 15.16 4.98 -51.37
CA ASP A 185 14.74 3.79 -52.11
C ASP A 185 15.97 2.98 -52.59
N VAL A 186 16.73 2.47 -51.63
CA VAL A 186 17.88 1.59 -51.90
C VAL A 186 17.58 0.19 -51.42
N THR A 187 17.40 -0.73 -52.37
CA THR A 187 16.93 -2.10 -52.11
C THR A 187 18.08 -3.06 -51.86
N GLY A 188 18.94 -2.74 -50.89
CA GLY A 188 20.06 -3.59 -50.52
C GLY A 188 19.64 -4.84 -49.75
N GLU A 189 20.47 -5.88 -49.82
CA GLU A 189 20.29 -7.10 -49.05
C GLU A 189 20.58 -6.90 -47.56
N VAL A 190 19.88 -7.63 -46.70
CA VAL A 190 20.03 -7.59 -45.25
C VAL A 190 20.88 -8.79 -44.82
N ARG A 191 22.16 -8.54 -44.59
CA ARG A 191 23.10 -9.56 -44.11
C ARG A 191 23.37 -9.36 -42.62
N TRP A 192 22.83 -10.25 -41.79
CA TRP A 192 23.09 -10.27 -40.34
C TRP A 192 24.42 -10.94 -40.00
N ILE A 193 25.10 -10.38 -39.00
CA ILE A 193 26.41 -10.85 -38.52
C ILE A 193 26.27 -12.25 -37.90
N GLY A 194 25.40 -12.37 -36.89
CA GLY A 194 25.17 -13.60 -36.13
C GLY A 194 24.28 -14.63 -36.83
N GLN A 195 24.40 -15.88 -36.38
CA GLN A 195 23.56 -17.00 -36.82
C GLN A 195 22.15 -16.91 -36.21
N ARG A 196 21.13 -17.42 -36.92
CA ARG A 196 19.76 -17.56 -36.41
C ARG A 196 19.18 -18.91 -36.78
N THR A 197 18.90 -19.75 -35.80
CA THR A 197 18.28 -21.07 -35.98
C THR A 197 16.76 -20.99 -35.89
N GLY A 198 16.05 -21.89 -36.59
CA GLY A 198 14.58 -21.99 -36.50
C GLY A 198 13.79 -20.84 -37.14
N TYR A 199 14.45 -19.94 -37.86
CA TYR A 199 13.82 -18.87 -38.62
C TYR A 199 14.17 -19.01 -40.09
N THR A 200 13.15 -19.09 -40.95
CA THR A 200 13.33 -19.07 -42.41
C THR A 200 13.19 -17.64 -42.89
N PRO A 201 14.30 -16.95 -43.24
CA PRO A 201 14.23 -15.58 -43.72
C PRO A 201 13.47 -15.48 -45.04
N PRO A 202 12.69 -14.40 -45.25
CA PRO A 202 12.32 -13.94 -46.59
C PRO A 202 13.55 -13.75 -47.50
N SER A 203 13.31 -13.73 -48.81
CA SER A 203 14.38 -13.48 -49.78
C SER A 203 15.06 -12.13 -49.55
N GLY A 204 16.38 -12.08 -49.76
CA GLY A 204 17.22 -10.90 -49.49
C GLY A 204 17.66 -10.74 -48.04
N ILE A 205 17.35 -11.69 -47.14
CA ILE A 205 17.81 -11.69 -45.75
C ILE A 205 18.65 -12.95 -45.50
N THR A 206 19.87 -12.78 -44.98
CA THR A 206 20.75 -13.90 -44.61
C THR A 206 21.35 -13.69 -43.22
N PHE A 207 21.73 -14.78 -42.55
CA PHE A 207 22.33 -14.79 -41.22
C PHE A 207 23.69 -15.49 -41.24
N GLY A 208 24.54 -15.18 -40.25
CA GLY A 208 25.85 -15.82 -40.12
C GLY A 208 26.86 -15.37 -41.15
N ASN A 209 26.74 -14.14 -41.65
CA ASN A 209 27.61 -13.64 -42.71
C ASN A 209 28.97 -13.19 -42.21
N GLY A 210 29.16 -13.05 -40.89
CA GLY A 210 30.34 -12.37 -40.35
C GLY A 210 30.28 -10.86 -40.59
N TRP A 211 31.15 -10.16 -39.89
CA TRP A 211 31.30 -8.73 -39.87
C TRP A 211 31.55 -8.13 -41.24
N ASP A 212 32.57 -8.57 -41.96
CA ASP A 212 33.05 -7.91 -43.18
C ASP A 212 32.01 -7.93 -44.30
N ARG A 213 31.09 -8.90 -44.31
CA ARG A 213 30.00 -9.00 -45.30
C ARG A 213 28.67 -8.42 -44.85
N SER A 214 28.53 -8.06 -43.57
CA SER A 214 27.28 -7.61 -42.97
C SER A 214 27.16 -6.08 -42.88
N LYS A 215 25.92 -5.57 -42.89
CA LYS A 215 25.60 -4.14 -42.79
C LYS A 215 26.26 -3.24 -43.85
N ASN A 216 26.65 -3.81 -45.00
CA ASN A 216 27.37 -3.09 -46.06
C ASN A 216 26.45 -2.44 -47.11
N THR A 217 25.14 -2.47 -46.98
CA THR A 217 24.19 -2.00 -48.00
C THR A 217 23.29 -0.90 -47.45
N GLY A 218 22.69 -0.10 -48.35
CA GLY A 218 21.66 0.86 -47.98
C GLY A 218 21.96 2.29 -48.43
N GLY A 219 21.81 3.26 -47.54
CA GLY A 219 21.88 4.67 -47.91
C GLY A 219 23.31 5.11 -48.21
N ILE A 220 23.98 5.60 -47.17
CA ILE A 220 25.34 6.11 -47.23
C ILE A 220 26.26 5.13 -46.50
N LEU A 221 27.32 4.69 -47.18
CA LEU A 221 28.35 3.82 -46.62
C LEU A 221 29.71 4.51 -46.70
N VAL A 222 30.43 4.54 -45.57
CA VAL A 222 31.87 4.76 -45.53
C VAL A 222 32.53 3.48 -45.05
N SER A 223 33.45 2.91 -45.83
CA SER A 223 34.07 1.64 -45.45
C SER A 223 35.51 1.45 -45.91
N GLY A 224 36.39 1.06 -44.97
CA GLY A 224 37.68 0.46 -45.30
C GLY A 224 37.54 -1.01 -45.70
N SER A 225 38.38 -1.46 -46.63
CA SER A 225 38.47 -2.85 -47.09
C SER A 225 39.90 -3.20 -47.49
N VAL A 226 40.11 -4.36 -48.12
CA VAL A 226 41.43 -4.83 -48.57
C VAL A 226 41.34 -5.45 -49.96
N ALA A 227 42.38 -5.24 -50.78
CA ALA A 227 42.43 -5.76 -52.14
C ALA A 227 42.54 -7.31 -52.19
N ASP A 228 43.20 -7.91 -51.20
CA ASP A 228 43.33 -9.36 -51.03
C ASP A 228 43.05 -9.75 -49.58
N VAL A 229 41.93 -10.42 -49.34
CA VAL A 229 41.52 -10.83 -47.99
C VAL A 229 42.49 -11.84 -47.37
N SER A 230 43.19 -12.64 -48.18
CA SER A 230 44.18 -13.62 -47.72
C SER A 230 45.54 -12.99 -47.39
N ASN A 231 45.75 -11.73 -47.82
CA ASN A 231 46.92 -10.94 -47.56
C ASN A 231 46.55 -9.44 -47.43
N PRO A 232 45.92 -9.04 -46.32
CA PRO A 232 45.34 -7.70 -46.15
C PRO A 232 46.37 -6.56 -46.13
N GLY A 233 47.67 -6.87 -46.08
CA GLY A 233 48.73 -5.88 -45.88
C GLY A 233 48.92 -5.51 -44.41
N ALA A 234 49.82 -4.54 -44.15
CA ALA A 234 50.21 -4.13 -42.80
C ALA A 234 49.44 -2.91 -42.28
N THR A 235 48.79 -2.14 -43.17
CA THR A 235 48.12 -0.88 -42.84
C THR A 235 46.67 -0.92 -43.29
N ALA A 236 45.77 -0.37 -42.45
CA ALA A 236 44.36 -0.27 -42.75
C ALA A 236 44.09 0.88 -43.73
N THR A 237 43.07 0.72 -44.58
CA THR A 237 42.46 1.88 -45.25
C THR A 237 41.56 2.61 -44.26
N THR A 238 41.83 3.88 -43.98
CA THR A 238 41.06 4.71 -43.02
C THR A 238 40.52 5.97 -43.67
N PHE A 239 39.53 6.58 -43.02
CA PHE A 239 38.83 7.77 -43.50
C PHE A 239 38.72 8.75 -42.33
N HIS A 240 39.07 10.00 -42.58
CA HIS A 240 39.21 11.06 -41.57
C HIS A 240 38.48 12.32 -42.02
N GLY A 241 37.81 13.03 -41.11
CA GLY A 241 37.11 14.28 -41.43
C GLY A 241 35.86 14.05 -42.27
N ILE A 242 34.97 13.17 -41.78
CA ILE A 242 33.71 12.82 -42.44
C ILE A 242 32.60 13.70 -41.89
N VAL A 243 31.89 14.43 -42.75
CA VAL A 243 30.72 15.23 -42.38
C VAL A 243 29.53 14.79 -43.23
N ILE A 244 28.46 14.36 -42.57
CA ILE A 244 27.17 14.05 -43.21
C ILE A 244 26.11 14.92 -42.56
N GLU A 245 25.61 15.90 -43.31
CA GLU A 245 24.73 16.90 -42.74
C GLU A 245 23.58 17.36 -43.63
N ASN A 246 22.55 17.90 -42.97
CA ASN A 246 21.36 18.49 -43.59
C ASN A 246 20.68 17.60 -44.64
N SER A 247 20.89 16.28 -44.55
CA SER A 247 20.54 15.31 -45.58
C SER A 247 19.31 14.50 -45.19
N THR A 248 18.64 13.95 -46.20
CA THR A 248 17.48 13.08 -46.03
C THR A 248 17.84 11.67 -46.48
N VAL A 249 17.66 10.67 -45.61
CA VAL A 249 17.89 9.25 -45.95
C VAL A 249 16.62 8.44 -45.70
N GLN A 250 16.06 7.82 -46.74
CA GLN A 250 14.74 7.20 -46.66
C GLN A 250 14.65 5.83 -47.32
N ASN A 251 14.03 4.87 -46.63
CA ASN A 251 13.67 3.57 -47.21
C ASN A 251 14.84 2.82 -47.86
N THR A 252 15.96 2.78 -47.16
CA THR A 252 17.20 2.11 -47.54
C THR A 252 17.41 0.83 -46.73
N SER A 253 17.99 -0.19 -47.35
CA SER A 253 18.27 -1.49 -46.71
C SER A 253 19.73 -1.84 -46.95
N PHE A 254 20.55 -2.26 -45.99
CA PHE A 254 20.32 -2.51 -44.57
C PHE A 254 20.25 -1.24 -43.70
N GLY A 255 21.20 -0.31 -43.85
CA GLY A 255 21.35 0.89 -43.01
C GLY A 255 21.02 2.19 -43.74
N ALA A 256 20.71 3.26 -43.01
CA ALA A 256 20.63 4.60 -43.59
C ALA A 256 22.02 5.24 -43.71
N ILE A 257 22.76 5.35 -42.62
CA ILE A 257 24.15 5.83 -42.61
C ILE A 257 25.02 4.81 -41.89
N THR A 258 26.03 4.29 -42.55
CA THR A 258 26.96 3.29 -42.00
C THR A 258 28.41 3.76 -42.16
N ILE A 259 29.18 3.76 -41.07
CA ILE A 259 30.64 3.91 -41.06
C ILE A 259 31.24 2.61 -40.55
N LYS A 260 32.13 1.96 -41.31
CA LYS A 260 32.59 0.60 -40.99
C LYS A 260 34.03 0.30 -41.37
N GLN A 261 34.82 -0.15 -40.40
CA GLN A 261 36.18 -0.65 -40.61
C GLN A 261 36.23 -2.17 -40.83
N TYR A 262 37.18 -2.60 -41.67
CA TYR A 262 37.51 -3.99 -41.98
C TYR A 262 38.07 -4.76 -40.77
N THR A 263 37.73 -6.04 -40.65
CA THR A 263 38.14 -6.89 -39.51
C THR A 263 38.92 -8.14 -39.91
N GLY A 264 38.68 -8.68 -41.11
CA GLY A 264 39.31 -9.91 -41.58
C GLY A 264 38.61 -11.17 -41.11
N ASP A 265 37.28 -11.20 -41.13
CA ASP A 265 36.48 -12.33 -40.62
C ASP A 265 35.72 -13.13 -41.72
N ALA A 266 35.89 -12.73 -42.97
CA ALA A 266 35.40 -13.51 -44.11
C ALA A 266 36.13 -14.87 -44.26
N PRO A 267 35.51 -15.93 -44.84
CA PRO A 267 36.21 -17.17 -45.16
C PRO A 267 37.43 -16.92 -46.03
N GLY A 268 38.58 -17.41 -45.57
CA GLY A 268 39.87 -17.20 -46.21
C GLY A 268 40.54 -15.85 -45.89
N ALA A 269 39.91 -14.99 -45.09
CA ALA A 269 40.49 -13.73 -44.66
C ALA A 269 41.45 -13.90 -43.48
N VAL A 270 42.41 -12.99 -43.36
CA VAL A 270 43.29 -12.87 -42.19
C VAL A 270 42.72 -11.81 -41.25
N ALA A 271 42.44 -12.19 -40.01
CA ALA A 271 41.99 -11.27 -38.98
C ALA A 271 43.03 -10.17 -38.72
N THR A 272 42.63 -8.91 -38.81
CA THR A 272 43.54 -7.75 -38.75
C THR A 272 43.56 -7.08 -37.38
N GLY A 273 42.43 -7.09 -36.68
CA GLY A 273 42.20 -6.33 -35.45
C GLY A 273 41.93 -4.83 -35.68
N TRP A 274 41.78 -4.39 -36.94
CA TRP A 274 41.59 -2.97 -37.27
C TRP A 274 40.21 -2.45 -36.87
N GLY A 275 39.15 -3.15 -37.27
CA GLY A 275 37.77 -2.84 -36.91
C GLY A 275 37.22 -3.66 -35.74
N ASP A 276 38.00 -4.61 -35.21
CA ASP A 276 37.64 -5.47 -34.08
C ASP A 276 38.75 -5.51 -33.03
N ARG A 277 38.59 -4.69 -31.99
CA ARG A 277 39.59 -4.50 -30.93
C ARG A 277 39.43 -5.54 -29.83
N ALA A 278 40.56 -6.15 -29.43
CA ALA A 278 40.57 -7.19 -28.39
C ALA A 278 40.42 -6.64 -26.97
N ASP A 279 40.93 -5.43 -26.73
CA ASP A 279 40.82 -4.70 -25.47
C ASP A 279 40.86 -3.17 -25.73
N GLU A 280 40.85 -2.36 -24.68
CA GLU A 280 40.87 -0.90 -24.80
C GLU A 280 42.18 -0.33 -25.35
N ALA A 281 43.30 -1.01 -25.11
CA ALA A 281 44.63 -0.57 -25.50
C ALA A 281 45.15 -1.27 -26.77
N ASP A 282 44.31 -2.02 -27.49
CA ASP A 282 44.71 -2.82 -28.65
C ASP A 282 45.40 -1.93 -29.71
N PRO A 283 46.72 -2.09 -29.92
CA PRO A 283 47.47 -1.21 -30.81
C PRO A 283 47.15 -1.45 -32.30
N ARG A 284 46.41 -2.51 -32.62
CA ARG A 284 45.97 -2.79 -33.99
C ARG A 284 44.72 -2.02 -34.36
N PHE A 285 43.94 -1.54 -33.39
CA PHE A 285 42.71 -0.80 -33.65
C PHE A 285 42.99 0.43 -34.52
N SER A 286 42.47 0.42 -35.75
CA SER A 286 42.77 1.40 -36.80
C SER A 286 41.47 2.07 -37.26
N PRO A 287 40.88 2.94 -36.42
CA PRO A 287 39.54 3.46 -36.65
C PRO A 287 39.49 4.56 -37.71
N HIS A 288 38.31 4.75 -38.31
CA HIS A 288 37.95 6.01 -38.97
C HIS A 288 37.83 7.13 -37.92
N THR A 289 38.24 8.36 -38.22
CA THR A 289 38.22 9.45 -37.22
C THR A 289 37.56 10.74 -37.67
N ASP A 290 37.21 11.57 -36.68
CA ASP A 290 36.71 12.93 -36.86
C ASP A 290 35.45 12.95 -37.72
N ILE A 291 34.41 12.30 -37.17
CA ILE A 291 33.14 12.03 -37.83
C ILE A 291 32.06 12.94 -37.26
N ILE A 292 31.32 13.64 -38.11
CA ILE A 292 30.18 14.46 -37.74
C ILE A 292 28.96 14.01 -38.55
N ILE A 293 27.91 13.58 -37.87
CA ILE A 293 26.63 13.23 -38.48
C ILE A 293 25.57 14.12 -37.84
N ARG A 294 25.08 15.13 -38.56
CA ARG A 294 24.19 16.14 -37.96
C ARG A 294 23.05 16.65 -38.82
N ASN A 295 21.97 17.10 -38.18
CA ASN A 295 20.83 17.74 -38.83
C ASN A 295 20.18 16.87 -39.94
N ASN A 296 20.31 15.54 -39.88
CA ASN A 296 19.75 14.65 -40.89
C ASN A 296 18.32 14.21 -40.54
N TYR A 297 17.50 13.98 -41.57
CA TYR A 297 16.21 13.32 -41.45
C TYR A 297 16.30 11.88 -41.98
N ILE A 298 16.06 10.90 -41.11
CA ILE A 298 16.20 9.48 -41.42
C ILE A 298 14.88 8.78 -41.15
N THR A 299 14.33 8.08 -42.15
CA THR A 299 13.16 7.22 -41.93
C THR A 299 13.18 5.94 -42.76
N GLN A 300 12.66 4.85 -42.21
CA GLN A 300 12.54 3.57 -42.90
C GLN A 300 11.10 3.08 -42.96
N ALA A 301 10.14 4.00 -42.86
CA ALA A 301 8.74 3.66 -42.66
C ALA A 301 8.09 2.87 -43.79
N ALA A 302 8.52 3.08 -45.04
CA ALA A 302 7.95 2.42 -46.22
C ALA A 302 8.77 1.19 -46.67
N THR A 303 9.65 0.67 -45.81
CA THR A 303 10.39 -0.57 -46.07
C THR A 303 10.34 -1.51 -44.86
N ALA A 304 10.23 -2.82 -45.15
CA ALA A 304 10.36 -3.88 -44.15
C ALA A 304 11.83 -4.28 -43.89
N TYR A 305 12.78 -3.69 -44.63
CA TYR A 305 14.19 -4.08 -44.68
C TYR A 305 15.17 -3.02 -44.19
N GLY A 306 14.69 -1.80 -43.93
CA GLY A 306 15.48 -0.75 -43.30
C GLY A 306 15.66 -1.02 -41.81
N ALA A 307 16.82 -1.57 -41.47
CA ALA A 307 17.19 -1.98 -40.12
C ALA A 307 17.72 -0.78 -39.32
N ASN A 308 18.98 -0.40 -39.51
CA ASN A 308 19.63 0.65 -38.72
C ASN A 308 19.40 2.06 -39.30
N GLY A 309 19.21 3.05 -38.43
CA GLY A 309 19.27 4.45 -38.81
C GLY A 309 20.71 4.89 -39.05
N ILE A 310 21.45 5.08 -37.96
CA ILE A 310 22.86 5.45 -37.97
C ILE A 310 23.66 4.32 -37.32
N TYR A 311 24.71 3.84 -38.00
CA TYR A 311 25.61 2.82 -37.49
C TYR A 311 27.06 3.28 -37.62
N VAL A 312 27.69 3.57 -36.48
CA VAL A 312 29.07 4.04 -36.42
C VAL A 312 29.93 2.93 -35.82
N THR A 313 30.82 2.34 -36.61
CA THR A 313 31.65 1.24 -36.11
C THR A 313 33.09 1.28 -36.58
N GLY A 314 34.00 0.81 -35.72
CA GLY A 314 35.44 0.89 -35.99
C GLY A 314 35.88 2.35 -36.12
N ALA A 315 35.42 3.19 -35.18
CA ALA A 315 35.48 4.64 -35.30
C ALA A 315 35.95 5.29 -34.00
N LYS A 316 36.54 6.49 -34.12
CA LYS A 316 37.02 7.28 -32.99
C LYS A 316 36.75 8.77 -33.21
N ASN A 317 36.43 9.52 -32.15
CA ASN A 317 36.08 10.94 -32.23
C ASN A 317 34.86 11.19 -33.15
N ALA A 318 33.70 10.67 -32.76
CA ALA A 318 32.46 10.88 -33.52
C ALA A 318 31.45 11.76 -32.76
N LEU A 319 30.80 12.67 -33.47
CA LEU A 319 29.70 13.49 -32.98
C LEU A 319 28.44 13.22 -33.82
N VAL A 320 27.43 12.65 -33.18
CA VAL A 320 26.11 12.38 -33.78
C VAL A 320 25.09 13.31 -33.14
N GLU A 321 24.65 14.36 -33.84
CA GLU A 321 23.80 15.38 -33.22
C GLU A 321 22.67 15.96 -34.05
N ARG A 322 21.57 16.35 -33.41
CA ARG A 322 20.43 17.02 -34.07
C ARG A 322 19.81 16.23 -35.23
N ASN A 323 19.94 14.91 -35.24
CA ASN A 323 19.30 14.05 -36.23
C ASN A 323 17.88 13.68 -35.77
N LEU A 324 16.95 13.61 -36.72
CA LEU A 324 15.64 12.98 -36.54
C LEU A 324 15.68 11.59 -37.14
N VAL A 325 15.57 10.56 -36.30
CA VAL A 325 15.52 9.15 -36.71
C VAL A 325 14.12 8.60 -36.40
N ASP A 326 13.34 8.34 -37.44
CA ASP A 326 11.91 8.03 -37.35
C ASP A 326 11.58 6.67 -37.97
N ARG A 327 10.96 5.78 -37.18
CA ARG A 327 10.40 4.48 -37.64
C ARG A 327 11.40 3.57 -38.34
N VAL A 328 12.61 3.48 -37.78
CA VAL A 328 13.62 2.51 -38.22
C VAL A 328 13.39 1.12 -37.62
N GLY A 329 14.17 0.14 -38.06
CA GLY A 329 14.01 -1.25 -37.71
C GLY A 329 14.62 -1.63 -36.36
N THR A 330 15.93 -1.83 -36.37
CA THR A 330 16.67 -2.53 -35.31
C THR A 330 17.23 -1.59 -34.27
N SER A 331 18.00 -0.60 -34.70
CA SER A 331 18.53 0.44 -33.81
C SER A 331 18.46 1.79 -34.51
N GLY A 332 18.04 2.81 -33.78
CA GLY A 332 18.04 4.19 -34.25
C GLY A 332 19.46 4.68 -34.51
N ILE A 333 20.28 4.69 -33.46
CA ILE A 333 21.69 5.09 -33.49
C ILE A 333 22.49 4.02 -32.72
N GLU A 334 23.43 3.35 -33.38
CA GLU A 334 24.26 2.29 -32.80
C GLU A 334 25.75 2.62 -32.97
N SER A 335 26.52 2.48 -31.90
CA SER A 335 27.98 2.56 -31.89
C SER A 335 28.62 1.22 -31.52
N TYR A 336 29.56 0.71 -32.30
CA TYR A 336 30.20 -0.59 -32.08
C TYR A 336 31.72 -0.52 -32.31
N ASN A 337 32.56 -1.14 -31.47
CA ASN A 337 34.03 -1.01 -31.56
C ASN A 337 34.46 0.45 -31.72
N THR A 338 34.04 1.32 -30.80
CA THR A 338 34.27 2.77 -30.89
C THR A 338 34.99 3.35 -29.68
N HIS A 339 35.57 4.54 -29.84
CA HIS A 339 36.18 5.29 -28.75
C HIS A 339 35.89 6.79 -28.87
N ASN A 340 35.51 7.46 -27.79
CA ASN A 340 35.22 8.90 -27.76
C ASN A 340 34.11 9.27 -28.77
N VAL A 341 32.87 8.86 -28.44
CA VAL A 341 31.67 9.14 -29.25
C VAL A 341 30.66 9.91 -28.43
N VAL A 342 30.18 11.03 -28.98
CA VAL A 342 29.13 11.86 -28.39
C VAL A 342 27.87 11.76 -29.23
N ILE A 343 26.76 11.35 -28.61
CA ILE A 343 25.43 11.27 -29.21
C ILE A 343 24.54 12.28 -28.49
N GLN A 344 24.20 13.40 -29.14
CA GLN A 344 23.48 14.50 -28.47
C GLN A 344 22.42 15.24 -29.28
N HIS A 345 21.40 15.77 -28.60
CA HIS A 345 20.32 16.55 -29.22
C HIS A 345 19.58 15.82 -30.36
N ASN A 346 19.58 14.49 -30.37
CA ASN A 346 18.85 13.72 -31.38
C ASN A 346 17.40 13.49 -30.93
N GLU A 347 16.52 13.34 -31.91
CA GLU A 347 15.15 12.88 -31.73
C GLU A 347 15.02 11.49 -32.37
N VAL A 348 14.75 10.45 -31.57
CA VAL A 348 14.68 9.06 -32.06
C VAL A 348 13.36 8.42 -31.67
N ASN A 349 12.54 8.11 -32.66
CA ASN A 349 11.15 7.73 -32.44
C ASN A 349 10.74 6.45 -33.18
N TYR A 350 9.89 5.68 -32.50
CA TYR A 350 9.11 4.59 -33.08
C TYR A 350 9.92 3.48 -33.76
N THR A 351 11.11 3.14 -33.26
CA THR A 351 11.84 1.96 -33.76
C THR A 351 11.06 0.67 -33.51
N THR A 352 11.08 -0.25 -34.48
CA THR A 352 10.30 -1.50 -34.45
C THR A 352 11.02 -2.61 -35.20
N VAL A 353 11.06 -3.83 -34.68
CA VAL A 353 11.74 -4.97 -35.30
C VAL A 353 11.39 -5.11 -36.79
N LYS A 354 12.42 -5.08 -37.66
CA LYS A 354 12.34 -5.28 -39.13
C LYS A 354 13.36 -6.30 -39.62
N ALA A 355 13.11 -6.87 -40.80
CA ALA A 355 13.97 -7.82 -41.52
C ALA A 355 14.71 -8.87 -40.67
N GLY A 356 14.01 -9.50 -39.73
CA GLY A 356 14.58 -10.57 -38.91
C GLY A 356 15.58 -10.09 -37.84
N GLY A 357 15.66 -8.79 -37.56
CA GLY A 357 16.33 -8.25 -36.38
C GLY A 357 15.69 -8.76 -35.08
N GLN A 358 16.39 -8.58 -33.97
CA GLN A 358 15.90 -8.95 -32.63
C GLN A 358 15.64 -7.74 -31.75
N ASP A 359 16.36 -6.65 -32.01
CA ASP A 359 16.26 -5.39 -31.27
C ASP A 359 15.33 -4.40 -31.98
N SER A 360 14.95 -3.38 -31.22
CA SER A 360 14.13 -2.26 -31.67
C SER A 360 14.37 -1.07 -30.75
N ASN A 361 15.63 -0.78 -30.48
CA ASN A 361 16.04 0.25 -29.53
C ASN A 361 16.20 1.62 -30.21
N ALA A 362 16.22 2.70 -29.44
CA ALA A 362 16.46 4.04 -29.95
C ALA A 362 17.97 4.30 -30.12
N ILE A 363 18.73 4.13 -29.05
CA ILE A 363 20.18 4.34 -29.02
C ILE A 363 20.85 3.10 -28.43
N ASP A 364 21.97 2.66 -29.02
CA ASP A 364 22.80 1.55 -28.53
C ASP A 364 24.26 1.93 -28.42
N THR A 365 24.82 1.86 -27.21
CA THR A 365 26.27 1.76 -27.05
C THR A 365 26.64 0.28 -26.96
N ASP A 366 27.04 -0.27 -28.09
CA ASP A 366 27.23 -1.69 -28.33
C ASP A 366 28.68 -2.11 -27.95
N ILE A 367 29.04 -3.35 -28.29
CA ILE A 367 30.27 -4.06 -27.96
C ILE A 367 31.52 -3.21 -28.13
N ALA A 368 32.42 -3.29 -27.14
CA ALA A 368 33.76 -2.69 -27.19
C ALA A 368 33.78 -1.18 -27.47
N SER A 369 32.73 -0.48 -27.04
CA SER A 369 32.59 0.98 -27.15
C SER A 369 32.98 1.66 -25.83
N THR A 370 33.99 2.51 -25.86
CA THR A 370 34.57 3.21 -24.69
C THR A 370 34.48 4.72 -24.82
N ASP A 371 34.49 5.46 -23.71
CA ASP A 371 34.37 6.91 -23.68
C ASP A 371 33.14 7.40 -24.47
N GLN A 372 31.97 6.81 -24.17
CA GLN A 372 30.71 7.13 -24.81
C GLN A 372 29.93 8.16 -23.98
N VAL A 373 29.41 9.22 -24.62
CA VAL A 373 28.55 10.21 -23.97
C VAL A 373 27.23 10.34 -24.74
N VAL A 374 26.14 9.93 -24.11
CA VAL A 374 24.77 10.06 -24.63
C VAL A 374 24.05 11.13 -23.81
N GLN A 375 23.79 12.30 -24.40
CA GLN A 375 23.23 13.44 -23.67
C GLN A 375 22.22 14.27 -24.45
N TYR A 376 21.21 14.83 -23.76
CA TYR A 376 20.26 15.78 -24.37
C TYR A 376 19.41 15.18 -25.52
N ASN A 377 19.25 13.86 -25.57
CA ASN A 377 18.43 13.19 -26.59
C ASN A 377 16.99 13.02 -26.12
N TYR A 378 16.04 13.17 -27.04
CA TYR A 378 14.63 12.83 -26.83
C TYR A 378 14.31 11.54 -27.57
N VAL A 379 13.89 10.52 -26.82
CA VAL A 379 13.50 9.23 -27.40
C VAL A 379 12.07 8.87 -27.00
N TYR A 380 11.25 8.52 -27.98
CA TYR A 380 9.82 8.29 -27.76
C TYR A 380 9.26 7.08 -28.53
N GLY A 381 8.46 6.26 -27.85
CA GLY A 381 7.58 5.27 -28.51
C GLY A 381 8.31 4.13 -29.22
N ASN A 382 9.59 3.95 -28.92
CA ASN A 382 10.47 2.93 -29.50
C ASN A 382 10.13 1.53 -28.95
N GLY A 383 10.66 0.47 -29.57
CA GLY A 383 10.57 -0.87 -28.97
C GLY A 383 11.27 -0.89 -27.62
N GLU A 384 12.50 -0.38 -27.57
CA GLU A 384 13.26 -0.09 -26.36
C GLU A 384 13.83 1.34 -26.44
N GLY A 385 14.02 2.02 -25.32
CA GLY A 385 14.63 3.35 -25.31
C GLY A 385 16.12 3.23 -25.55
N PHE A 386 16.89 3.10 -24.48
CA PHE A 386 18.32 2.82 -24.58
C PHE A 386 18.57 1.33 -24.47
N LEU A 387 19.33 0.78 -25.41
CA LEU A 387 20.01 -0.49 -25.24
C LEU A 387 21.47 -0.17 -24.90
N ILE A 388 22.01 -0.84 -23.90
CA ILE A 388 23.39 -0.67 -23.45
C ILE A 388 24.03 -2.04 -23.53
N TYR A 389 24.51 -2.39 -24.72
CA TYR A 389 24.98 -3.72 -25.08
C TYR A 389 26.51 -3.85 -25.11
N GLN A 390 27.20 -3.22 -24.16
CA GLN A 390 28.67 -3.27 -24.06
C GLN A 390 29.15 -4.67 -23.62
N GLN A 391 29.20 -5.62 -24.55
CA GLN A 391 29.89 -6.91 -24.36
C GLN A 391 31.40 -6.73 -24.51
N ARG A 392 32.18 -7.67 -23.96
CA ARG A 392 33.65 -7.66 -23.83
C ARG A 392 34.20 -6.57 -22.92
N PHE A 393 33.89 -5.31 -23.18
CA PHE A 393 34.25 -4.15 -22.36
C PHE A 393 33.54 -2.90 -22.90
N GLY A 394 33.51 -1.85 -22.10
CA GLY A 394 32.99 -0.55 -22.49
C GLY A 394 32.77 0.36 -21.30
N ASP A 395 32.69 1.66 -21.58
CA ASP A 395 32.28 2.66 -20.62
C ASP A 395 31.38 3.72 -21.27
N SER A 396 30.34 4.14 -20.55
CA SER A 396 29.35 5.08 -21.07
C SER A 396 28.75 5.99 -20.00
N ILE A 397 28.43 7.22 -20.41
CA ILE A 397 27.69 8.20 -19.64
C ILE A 397 26.37 8.49 -20.36
N TYR A 398 25.25 8.26 -19.67
CA TYR A 398 23.93 8.66 -20.13
C TYR A 398 23.40 9.77 -19.21
N ARG A 399 23.26 10.98 -19.72
CA ARG A 399 22.83 12.12 -18.88
C ARG A 399 21.91 13.11 -19.56
N TYR A 400 21.04 13.75 -18.78
CA TYR A 400 20.16 14.81 -19.28
C TYR A 400 19.40 14.40 -20.54
N ASN A 401 18.98 13.12 -20.64
CA ASN A 401 18.12 12.64 -21.73
C ASN A 401 16.67 12.53 -21.25
N VAL A 402 15.75 12.57 -22.21
CA VAL A 402 14.33 12.25 -21.99
C VAL A 402 13.99 10.96 -22.72
N VAL A 403 13.57 9.95 -21.95
CA VAL A 403 13.22 8.61 -22.45
C VAL A 403 11.77 8.34 -22.10
N ALA A 404 10.92 8.16 -23.11
CA ALA A 404 9.49 8.08 -22.89
C ALA A 404 8.80 7.00 -23.73
N GLU A 405 7.87 6.30 -23.10
CA GLU A 405 6.86 5.48 -23.77
C GLU A 405 7.41 4.36 -24.67
N SER A 406 8.64 3.88 -24.39
CA SER A 406 9.17 2.68 -25.05
C SER A 406 8.37 1.43 -24.67
N LYS A 407 8.16 0.51 -25.62
CA LYS A 407 7.17 -0.58 -25.52
C LYS A 407 7.62 -1.79 -24.70
N ARG A 408 8.92 -2.06 -24.65
CA ARG A 408 9.51 -3.20 -23.93
C ARG A 408 10.28 -2.73 -22.70
N SER A 409 11.16 -1.75 -22.84
CA SER A 409 11.93 -1.18 -21.73
C SER A 409 12.36 0.26 -22.03
N GLN A 410 12.40 1.14 -21.03
CA GLN A 410 12.93 2.48 -21.23
C GLN A 410 14.47 2.45 -21.32
N ILE A 411 15.12 1.71 -20.42
CA ILE A 411 16.57 1.45 -20.49
C ILE A 411 16.82 -0.04 -20.30
N HIS A 412 17.59 -0.65 -21.20
CA HIS A 412 18.03 -2.03 -21.18
C HIS A 412 19.55 -2.11 -21.04
N ILE A 413 20.03 -2.44 -19.85
CA ILE A 413 21.43 -2.68 -19.55
C ILE A 413 21.73 -4.16 -19.78
N ALA A 414 22.18 -4.49 -20.98
CA ALA A 414 22.57 -5.83 -21.40
C ALA A 414 24.09 -5.90 -21.62
N SER A 415 24.86 -5.34 -20.68
CA SER A 415 26.33 -5.32 -20.73
C SER A 415 26.96 -6.44 -19.88
N GLU A 416 28.19 -6.81 -20.22
CA GLU A 416 29.02 -7.72 -19.42
C GLU A 416 29.56 -7.06 -18.14
N SER A 417 29.93 -7.86 -17.14
CA SER A 417 30.34 -7.36 -15.81
C SER A 417 31.60 -6.51 -15.73
N ILE A 418 32.38 -6.45 -16.80
CA ILE A 418 33.56 -5.58 -16.94
C ILE A 418 33.19 -4.22 -17.53
N ALA A 419 32.06 -4.10 -18.23
CA ALA A 419 31.56 -2.82 -18.69
C ALA A 419 31.09 -1.97 -17.50
N THR A 420 31.37 -0.67 -17.59
CA THR A 420 31.07 0.30 -16.53
C THR A 420 30.27 1.48 -17.08
N GLY A 421 29.58 2.23 -16.23
CA GLY A 421 28.96 3.47 -16.71
C GLY A 421 28.17 4.20 -15.65
N SER A 422 27.72 5.40 -16.02
CA SER A 422 26.91 6.27 -15.19
C SER A 422 25.68 6.73 -15.94
N ILE A 423 24.50 6.59 -15.32
CA ILE A 423 23.22 7.02 -15.88
C ILE A 423 22.64 8.03 -14.90
N TYR A 424 22.70 9.32 -15.20
CA TYR A 424 22.29 10.33 -14.23
C TYR A 424 21.53 11.50 -14.81
N ASN A 425 20.69 12.14 -14.00
CA ASN A 425 19.93 13.31 -14.43
C ASN A 425 19.13 13.06 -15.72
N ASN A 426 18.62 11.84 -15.94
CA ASN A 426 17.69 11.57 -17.04
C ASN A 426 16.25 11.65 -16.52
N THR A 427 15.31 12.01 -17.38
CA THR A 427 13.87 11.91 -17.10
C THR A 427 13.29 10.74 -17.87
N ILE A 428 12.90 9.69 -17.16
CA ILE A 428 12.38 8.45 -17.71
C ILE A 428 10.88 8.32 -17.41
N ILE A 429 10.07 8.14 -18.45
CA ILE A 429 8.61 8.05 -18.40
C ILE A 429 8.14 6.70 -18.96
N ASP A 430 7.42 5.93 -18.15
CA ASP A 430 6.89 4.61 -18.53
C ASP A 430 5.37 4.47 -18.37
N SER A 431 4.77 3.73 -19.30
CA SER A 431 3.36 3.31 -19.24
C SER A 431 3.14 1.81 -19.52
N VAL A 432 4.18 1.04 -19.88
CA VAL A 432 4.02 -0.27 -20.55
C VAL A 432 4.63 -1.47 -19.80
N GLY A 433 5.59 -1.25 -18.89
CA GLY A 433 5.92 -2.30 -17.89
C GLY A 433 7.37 -2.46 -17.42
N TYR A 434 8.39 -1.97 -18.13
CA TYR A 434 9.79 -1.99 -17.64
C TYR A 434 10.45 -0.62 -17.71
N MET A 435 10.82 -0.10 -16.55
CA MET A 435 11.61 1.13 -16.44
C MET A 435 13.07 0.84 -16.79
N ILE A 436 13.69 -0.08 -16.06
CA ILE A 436 15.06 -0.55 -16.27
C ILE A 436 15.03 -2.07 -16.44
N ASN A 437 15.60 -2.58 -17.52
CA ASN A 437 15.89 -4.00 -17.66
C ASN A 437 17.42 -4.20 -17.55
N GLY A 438 17.93 -4.81 -16.49
CA GLY A 438 19.37 -4.89 -16.23
C GLY A 438 19.88 -6.30 -15.98
N SER A 439 21.08 -6.61 -16.51
CA SER A 439 21.80 -7.87 -16.29
C SER A 439 23.07 -7.67 -15.44
N SER A 440 24.27 -7.73 -16.05
CA SER A 440 25.55 -7.96 -15.36
C SER A 440 26.53 -6.79 -15.31
N GLY A 441 26.35 -5.75 -16.13
CA GLY A 441 27.22 -4.56 -16.19
C GLY A 441 27.23 -3.73 -14.90
N ARG A 442 28.29 -2.92 -14.72
CA ARG A 442 28.51 -2.08 -13.53
C ARG A 442 28.07 -0.65 -13.75
N TYR A 443 26.82 -0.36 -13.42
CA TYR A 443 26.22 0.95 -13.67
C TYR A 443 25.77 1.63 -12.39
N THR A 444 25.98 2.94 -12.32
CA THR A 444 25.43 3.79 -11.25
C THR A 444 24.31 4.65 -11.81
N LEU A 445 23.12 4.53 -11.22
CA LEU A 445 21.98 5.36 -11.53
C LEU A 445 21.82 6.42 -10.43
N GLN A 446 21.91 7.70 -10.78
CA GLN A 446 21.84 8.81 -9.81
C GLN A 446 21.06 10.01 -10.33
N ASN A 447 20.34 10.72 -9.46
CA ASN A 447 19.59 11.94 -9.80
C ASN A 447 18.56 11.80 -10.94
N ASN A 448 18.19 10.59 -11.34
CA ASN A 448 17.19 10.40 -12.40
C ASN A 448 15.78 10.62 -11.86
N ILE A 449 14.85 10.96 -12.75
CA ILE A 449 13.42 10.86 -12.49
C ILE A 449 12.91 9.58 -13.13
N PHE A 450 12.35 8.67 -12.32
CA PHE A 450 11.59 7.51 -12.75
C PHE A 450 10.09 7.78 -12.52
N HIS A 451 9.37 8.09 -13.58
CA HIS A 451 7.94 8.39 -13.53
C HIS A 451 7.14 7.32 -14.29
N SER A 452 6.21 6.64 -13.59
CA SER A 452 5.31 5.66 -14.20
C SER A 452 3.85 6.06 -14.01
N THR A 453 3.06 5.94 -15.08
CA THR A 453 1.61 6.20 -15.05
C THR A 453 0.79 4.91 -14.93
N SER A 454 1.38 3.74 -15.17
CA SER A 454 0.70 2.44 -15.09
C SER A 454 0.62 1.90 -13.65
N GLY A 455 1.39 2.45 -12.72
CA GLY A 455 1.53 1.91 -11.36
C GLY A 455 2.33 0.61 -11.28
N TYR A 456 2.71 0.04 -12.44
CA TYR A 456 3.43 -1.22 -12.57
C TYR A 456 4.57 -1.02 -13.58
N ALA A 457 5.71 -0.57 -13.08
CA ALA A 457 6.96 -0.52 -13.83
C ALA A 457 7.99 -1.37 -13.10
N VAL A 458 8.47 -2.42 -13.75
CA VAL A 458 9.48 -3.32 -13.21
C VAL A 458 10.85 -2.75 -13.54
N SER A 459 11.69 -2.59 -12.52
CA SER A 459 13.13 -2.45 -12.72
C SER A 459 13.80 -3.77 -12.36
N THR A 460 14.60 -4.35 -13.25
CA THR A 460 15.41 -5.55 -13.02
C THR A 460 16.90 -5.17 -12.89
N GLY A 461 17.75 -6.11 -12.48
CA GLY A 461 19.17 -5.84 -12.27
C GLY A 461 19.77 -6.64 -11.12
N GLY A 462 20.98 -7.18 -11.35
CA GLY A 462 21.81 -7.84 -10.34
C GLY A 462 22.54 -6.86 -9.41
N SER A 463 23.41 -7.39 -8.55
CA SER A 463 24.18 -6.60 -7.55
C SER A 463 25.16 -5.57 -8.14
N ASN A 464 25.41 -5.61 -9.45
CA ASN A 464 26.36 -4.73 -10.13
C ASN A 464 25.74 -3.40 -10.57
N ILE A 465 24.41 -3.25 -10.49
CA ILE A 465 23.72 -2.01 -10.79
C ILE A 465 23.35 -1.34 -9.48
N SER A 466 23.91 -0.16 -9.24
CA SER A 466 23.67 0.63 -8.03
C SER A 466 22.73 1.80 -8.32
N TYR A 467 21.91 2.13 -7.32
CA TYR A 467 20.95 3.22 -7.37
C TYR A 467 21.25 4.14 -6.17
N ALA A 468 21.44 5.42 -6.45
CA ALA A 468 21.78 6.42 -5.44
C ALA A 468 21.07 7.74 -5.71
N GLY A 469 20.14 8.13 -4.83
CA GLY A 469 19.50 9.44 -4.91
C GLY A 469 18.73 9.63 -6.22
N ASN A 470 17.76 8.76 -6.52
CA ASN A 470 16.83 8.94 -7.64
C ASN A 470 15.43 9.31 -7.15
N LEU A 471 14.68 10.05 -7.98
CA LEU A 471 13.30 10.39 -7.75
C LEU A 471 12.36 9.35 -8.37
N TYR A 472 11.43 8.83 -7.59
CA TYR A 472 10.44 7.84 -7.99
C TYR A 472 9.02 8.41 -7.86
N SER A 473 8.23 8.30 -8.93
CA SER A 473 6.84 8.76 -8.98
C SER A 473 5.97 7.72 -9.67
N GLY A 474 4.90 7.26 -9.01
CA GLY A 474 4.01 6.24 -9.57
C GLY A 474 4.65 4.85 -9.72
N VAL A 475 5.88 4.69 -9.22
CA VAL A 475 6.64 3.43 -9.12
C VAL A 475 7.37 3.42 -7.78
N ALA A 476 7.55 2.24 -7.19
CA ALA A 476 8.30 2.10 -5.94
C ALA A 476 9.82 2.14 -6.20
N PRO A 477 10.62 2.72 -5.29
CA PRO A 477 12.06 2.58 -5.34
C PRO A 477 12.53 1.13 -5.27
N ARG A 478 13.71 0.87 -5.80
CA ARG A 478 14.36 -0.44 -5.70
C ARG A 478 14.93 -0.63 -4.29
N PRO A 479 14.94 -1.86 -3.74
CA PRO A 479 15.59 -2.12 -2.46
C PRO A 479 17.09 -1.77 -2.41
N GLN A 480 17.76 -1.77 -3.57
CA GLN A 480 19.17 -1.40 -3.72
C GLN A 480 19.41 0.12 -3.74
N GLU A 481 18.36 0.94 -3.78
CA GLU A 481 18.47 2.39 -3.76
C GLU A 481 18.87 2.88 -2.36
N SER A 482 20.02 3.55 -2.30
CA SER A 482 20.63 4.01 -1.03
C SER A 482 19.97 5.25 -0.44
N ALA A 483 19.35 6.10 -1.27
CA ALA A 483 18.71 7.33 -0.84
C ALA A 483 17.48 7.65 -1.73
N PRO A 484 16.42 6.82 -1.68
CA PRO A 484 15.27 7.00 -2.58
C PRO A 484 14.54 8.31 -2.25
N PHE A 485 14.20 9.07 -3.28
CA PHE A 485 13.32 10.22 -3.15
C PHE A 485 11.96 9.89 -3.77
N THR A 486 10.87 9.87 -2.99
CA THR A 486 9.53 9.60 -3.51
C THR A 486 8.69 10.86 -3.49
N ALA A 487 8.35 11.36 -4.68
CA ALA A 487 7.56 12.56 -4.85
C ALA A 487 6.99 12.63 -6.26
N THR A 488 5.91 13.39 -6.45
CA THR A 488 5.51 13.80 -7.80
C THR A 488 6.57 14.76 -8.37
N PRO A 489 7.03 14.61 -9.62
CA PRO A 489 8.11 15.44 -10.18
C PRO A 489 7.72 16.89 -10.45
N GLY A 490 6.41 17.21 -10.43
CA GLY A 490 5.90 18.58 -10.63
C GLY A 490 6.13 19.14 -12.03
N PHE A 491 6.03 18.31 -13.07
CA PHE A 491 6.15 18.70 -14.47
C PHE A 491 5.16 19.82 -14.85
N SER A 492 5.61 20.77 -15.67
CA SER A 492 4.81 21.92 -16.10
C SER A 492 3.58 21.54 -16.95
N ALA A 493 3.65 20.47 -17.75
CA ALA A 493 2.56 20.07 -18.63
C ALA A 493 2.55 18.56 -19.02
N ALA A 494 2.26 17.65 -18.09
CA ALA A 494 2.10 16.21 -18.39
C ALA A 494 0.63 15.82 -18.73
N PRO A 495 0.37 14.73 -19.51
CA PRO A 495 1.33 13.82 -20.16
C PRO A 495 1.99 14.42 -21.41
N LEU A 496 3.00 13.73 -21.93
CA LEU A 496 3.62 14.07 -23.24
C LEU A 496 2.64 13.82 -24.39
N THR A 497 2.77 14.62 -25.44
CA THR A 497 2.12 14.36 -26.73
C THR A 497 3.06 13.53 -27.61
N PRO A 498 2.57 12.54 -28.38
CA PRO A 498 3.40 11.82 -29.33
C PRO A 498 4.12 12.76 -30.32
N PRO A 499 5.40 12.52 -30.65
CA PRO A 499 6.13 13.27 -31.67
C PRO A 499 5.51 13.13 -33.05
N ALA A 500 5.55 14.22 -33.82
CA ALA A 500 5.17 14.23 -35.22
C ALA A 500 6.09 13.30 -36.03
N SER A 501 5.51 12.48 -36.91
CA SER A 501 6.23 11.42 -37.64
C SER A 501 5.88 11.44 -39.12
N GLY A 502 6.82 10.97 -39.95
CA GLY A 502 6.61 10.71 -41.37
C GLY A 502 6.67 11.88 -42.34
N THR A 503 7.15 13.06 -41.92
CA THR A 503 7.48 14.16 -42.83
C THR A 503 8.90 14.64 -42.56
N PRO A 504 9.72 14.91 -43.60
CA PRO A 504 11.05 15.50 -43.43
C PRO A 504 10.99 16.80 -42.63
N ARG A 505 11.74 16.84 -41.53
CA ARG A 505 11.91 18.01 -40.67
C ARG A 505 13.19 17.86 -39.84
N ALA A 506 13.61 18.97 -39.23
CA ALA A 506 14.65 18.93 -38.19
C ALA A 506 14.14 18.19 -36.93
N ALA A 507 15.08 17.69 -36.13
CA ALA A 507 14.80 17.20 -34.79
C ALA A 507 14.08 18.28 -33.96
N ASP A 508 13.00 17.89 -33.29
CA ASP A 508 12.15 18.74 -32.47
C ASP A 508 12.11 18.18 -31.04
N LEU A 509 12.88 18.83 -30.17
CA LEU A 509 12.97 18.47 -28.75
C LEU A 509 11.96 19.24 -27.89
N THR A 510 11.13 20.10 -28.48
CA THR A 510 10.25 21.02 -27.73
C THR A 510 9.17 20.29 -26.94
N GLN A 511 8.76 19.10 -27.38
CA GLN A 511 7.81 18.28 -26.64
C GLN A 511 8.33 17.90 -25.26
N ALA A 512 9.63 17.67 -25.11
CA ALA A 512 10.26 17.33 -23.85
C ALA A 512 10.21 18.48 -22.83
N LEU A 513 10.11 19.75 -23.28
CA LEU A 513 10.04 20.93 -22.41
C LEU A 513 8.81 20.95 -21.49
N ARG A 514 7.79 20.14 -21.82
CA ARG A 514 6.61 19.90 -20.98
C ARG A 514 6.95 19.22 -19.63
N LEU A 515 8.15 18.69 -19.50
CA LEU A 515 8.68 18.02 -18.32
C LEU A 515 9.58 18.92 -17.47
N ILE A 516 9.73 20.20 -17.84
CA ILE A 516 10.41 21.17 -16.97
C ILE A 516 9.66 21.21 -15.63
N PRO A 517 10.35 21.05 -14.50
CA PRO A 517 9.71 21.12 -13.19
C PRO A 517 9.19 22.53 -12.91
N THR A 518 8.08 22.62 -12.19
CA THR A 518 7.54 23.89 -11.70
C THR A 518 8.33 24.38 -10.48
N ALA A 519 8.30 25.68 -10.20
CA ALA A 519 9.06 26.30 -9.10
C ALA A 519 8.81 25.69 -7.71
N GLY A 520 7.60 25.18 -7.46
CA GLY A 520 7.22 24.52 -6.20
C GLY A 520 7.44 23.01 -6.17
N ALA A 521 8.01 22.43 -7.23
CA ALA A 521 8.18 20.99 -7.34
C ALA A 521 9.26 20.47 -6.39
N ARG A 522 9.02 19.31 -5.80
CA ARG A 522 9.97 18.61 -4.93
C ARG A 522 11.20 18.06 -5.66
N SER A 523 11.17 18.07 -6.99
CA SER A 523 12.29 17.71 -7.85
C SER A 523 13.37 18.81 -7.92
N VAL A 524 13.02 20.04 -7.52
CA VAL A 524 13.89 21.22 -7.61
C VAL A 524 14.76 21.35 -6.35
N ASN A 525 16.04 21.67 -6.51
CA ASN A 525 17.03 21.88 -5.45
C ASN A 525 17.17 20.69 -4.47
N ALA A 526 16.97 19.47 -4.95
CA ALA A 526 16.83 18.27 -4.11
C ALA A 526 17.75 17.11 -4.50
N ALA A 527 18.42 17.19 -5.65
CA ALA A 527 19.35 16.18 -6.12
C ALA A 527 20.78 16.43 -5.64
N ALA A 528 21.66 15.44 -5.80
CA ALA A 528 23.06 15.54 -5.38
C ALA A 528 23.94 16.19 -6.45
N THR A 529 25.01 16.88 -6.04
CA THR A 529 25.99 17.43 -6.98
C THR A 529 26.77 16.30 -7.66
N ILE A 530 26.92 16.40 -8.98
CA ILE A 530 27.73 15.49 -9.80
C ILE A 530 28.85 16.31 -10.44
N ALA A 531 30.09 15.86 -10.29
CA ALA A 531 31.24 16.46 -10.97
C ALA A 531 31.24 16.10 -12.46
N ASP A 532 31.82 16.96 -13.30
CA ASP A 532 31.93 16.75 -14.74
C ASP A 532 30.59 16.45 -15.44
N ASN A 533 29.50 17.05 -14.93
CA ASN A 533 28.11 16.86 -15.36
C ASN A 533 27.79 17.40 -16.77
N GLY A 534 28.74 17.99 -17.49
CA GLY A 534 28.53 18.53 -18.85
C GLY A 534 28.21 20.02 -18.89
N GLY A 535 27.88 20.63 -17.75
CA GLY A 535 27.76 22.08 -17.60
C GLY A 535 26.42 22.68 -18.03
N GLU A 536 25.54 21.92 -18.68
CA GLU A 536 24.20 22.35 -19.09
C GLU A 536 23.15 21.23 -18.98
N ASP A 537 21.87 21.60 -18.86
CA ASP A 537 20.75 20.66 -18.88
C ASP A 537 20.25 20.37 -20.32
N PHE A 538 19.15 19.61 -20.45
CA PHE A 538 18.57 19.25 -21.75
C PHE A 538 18.23 20.46 -22.65
N ARG A 539 17.89 21.63 -22.07
CA ARG A 539 17.51 22.86 -22.81
C ARG A 539 18.68 23.84 -22.97
N GLY A 540 19.91 23.44 -22.59
CA GLY A 540 21.10 24.29 -22.65
C GLY A 540 21.16 25.33 -21.55
N VAL A 541 20.46 25.13 -20.43
CA VAL A 541 20.59 26.01 -19.25
C VAL A 541 21.86 25.64 -18.48
N PRO A 542 22.71 26.61 -18.12
CA PRO A 542 23.92 26.33 -17.33
C PRO A 542 23.61 25.67 -15.99
N LEU A 543 24.39 24.65 -15.66
CA LEU A 543 24.29 23.93 -14.38
C LEU A 543 25.24 24.53 -13.34
N TYR A 544 24.83 24.70 -12.08
CA TYR A 544 23.49 24.57 -11.52
C TYR A 544 22.85 25.95 -11.35
N GLN A 545 21.52 26.05 -11.38
CA GLN A 545 20.83 27.30 -11.04
C GLN A 545 20.72 27.51 -9.52
N GLY A 546 20.98 26.45 -8.75
CA GLY A 546 21.16 26.45 -7.29
C GLY A 546 21.73 25.12 -6.82
N ALA A 547 21.02 24.44 -5.91
CA ALA A 547 21.27 23.02 -5.70
C ALA A 547 20.73 22.23 -6.91
N PRO A 548 21.29 21.06 -7.23
CA PRO A 548 20.88 20.30 -8.40
C PRO A 548 19.41 19.86 -8.38
N ASP A 549 18.79 19.86 -9.55
CA ASP A 549 17.46 19.30 -9.76
C ASP A 549 17.54 17.82 -10.16
N PHE A 550 16.47 17.08 -9.90
CA PHE A 550 16.32 15.73 -10.42
C PHE A 550 15.95 15.75 -11.91
N GLY A 551 16.47 14.78 -12.65
CA GLY A 551 16.13 14.56 -14.05
C GLY A 551 16.84 15.51 -15.01
N ALA A 552 16.28 15.61 -16.22
CA ALA A 552 16.93 16.19 -17.39
C ALA A 552 16.89 17.72 -17.47
N PHE A 553 16.15 18.38 -16.59
CA PHE A 553 15.89 19.82 -16.63
C PHE A 553 16.18 20.46 -15.29
N GLU A 554 16.84 21.63 -15.32
CA GLU A 554 16.84 22.54 -14.18
C GLU A 554 15.64 23.49 -14.29
N TYR A 555 15.01 23.75 -13.15
CA TYR A 555 14.17 24.92 -12.99
C TYR A 555 15.05 26.18 -13.07
N LYS A 556 14.60 27.13 -13.91
CA LYS A 556 15.15 28.47 -13.98
C LYS A 556 14.02 29.47 -13.79
N THR A 557 14.20 30.45 -12.92
CA THR A 557 13.31 31.60 -12.81
C THR A 557 13.19 32.30 -14.18
N PRO A 558 11.97 32.55 -14.70
CA PRO A 558 11.78 33.34 -15.90
C PRO A 558 12.36 34.75 -15.79
N ASP A 559 13.00 35.26 -16.86
CA ASP A 559 13.81 36.49 -16.81
C ASP A 559 13.01 37.76 -16.41
N GLU A 560 11.70 37.81 -16.68
CA GLU A 560 10.82 38.95 -16.37
C GLU A 560 10.11 38.83 -15.00
N GLN A 561 10.29 37.74 -14.27
CA GLN A 561 9.62 37.51 -13.00
C GLN A 561 10.24 38.39 -11.90
N LEU A 562 9.42 38.99 -11.03
CA LEU A 562 9.86 39.83 -9.89
C LEU A 562 9.74 39.14 -8.52
N THR A 563 9.26 37.90 -8.54
CA THR A 563 8.99 37.08 -7.36
C THR A 563 9.51 35.67 -7.59
N GLU A 564 9.67 34.87 -6.54
CA GLU A 564 9.98 33.44 -6.63
C GLU A 564 9.06 32.63 -5.70
N THR A 565 9.12 31.31 -5.83
CA THR A 565 8.59 30.35 -4.88
C THR A 565 9.62 30.01 -3.81
N VAL A 566 9.22 30.14 -2.55
CA VAL A 566 9.99 29.64 -1.41
C VAL A 566 9.46 28.25 -1.05
N VAL A 567 10.32 27.25 -1.08
CA VAL A 567 9.99 25.85 -0.76
C VAL A 567 10.73 25.39 0.48
N GLY A 568 10.26 24.36 1.16
CA GLY A 568 11.00 23.78 2.27
C GLY A 568 10.22 22.70 3.00
N VAL A 569 10.87 22.12 4.01
CA VAL A 569 10.23 21.20 4.96
C VAL A 569 10.19 21.79 6.35
N VAL A 570 9.02 21.69 6.99
CA VAL A 570 8.82 21.99 8.40
C VAL A 570 8.87 20.70 9.20
N LYS A 571 9.77 20.64 10.17
CA LYS A 571 10.02 19.46 11.02
C LYS A 571 9.93 19.80 12.50
N SER A 572 9.66 18.82 13.33
CA SER A 572 9.78 18.96 14.78
C SER A 572 11.25 19.05 15.15
N ALA A 573 11.64 20.06 15.93
CA ALA A 573 12.99 20.20 16.44
C ALA A 573 13.40 19.06 17.38
N ALA A 574 12.44 18.37 18.00
CA ALA A 574 12.69 17.30 18.97
C ALA A 574 13.01 15.96 18.29
N SER A 575 12.24 15.58 17.27
CA SER A 575 12.31 14.26 16.63
C SER A 575 12.83 14.28 15.19
N GLY A 576 12.85 15.44 14.53
CA GLY A 576 13.06 15.55 13.09
C GLY A 576 11.88 15.08 12.24
N SER A 577 10.76 14.68 12.86
CA SER A 577 9.55 14.25 12.16
C SER A 577 8.90 15.41 11.40
N PRO A 578 8.25 15.14 10.25
CA PRO A 578 7.40 16.10 9.57
C PRO A 578 6.37 16.78 10.46
N VAL A 579 6.14 18.08 10.25
CA VAL A 579 5.05 18.83 10.88
C VAL A 579 4.01 19.20 9.83
N PRO A 580 2.94 18.40 9.65
CA PRO A 580 1.85 18.73 8.74
C PRO A 580 0.96 19.85 9.27
N GLY A 581 0.35 20.61 8.35
CA GLY A 581 -0.61 21.67 8.65
C GLY A 581 0.01 22.96 9.20
N ALA A 582 1.32 23.13 9.14
CA ALA A 582 1.99 24.38 9.49
C ALA A 582 1.74 25.43 8.40
N VAL A 583 1.35 26.62 8.79
CA VAL A 583 1.08 27.74 7.88
C VAL A 583 2.37 28.55 7.73
N VAL A 584 2.80 28.73 6.49
CA VAL A 584 4.01 29.48 6.12
C VAL A 584 3.61 30.74 5.37
N THR A 585 4.16 31.88 5.80
CA THR A 585 3.96 33.21 5.19
C THR A 585 5.29 33.90 4.99
N ALA A 586 5.33 34.90 4.10
CA ALA A 586 6.53 35.70 3.82
C ALA A 586 6.21 37.19 3.76
N ALA A 587 7.15 38.02 4.23
CA ALA A 587 7.03 39.47 4.14
C ALA A 587 6.93 39.92 2.67
N GLY A 588 5.94 40.78 2.36
CA GLY A 588 5.70 41.27 1.00
C GLY A 588 4.86 40.34 0.13
N THR A 589 4.40 39.19 0.65
CA THR A 589 3.48 38.27 -0.02
C THR A 589 2.12 38.30 0.67
N THR A 590 1.02 38.32 -0.10
CA THR A 590 -0.35 38.29 0.47
C THR A 590 -0.89 36.87 0.69
N GLY A 591 -0.22 35.86 0.15
CA GLY A 591 -0.59 34.44 0.28
C GLY A 591 0.15 33.71 1.40
N SER A 592 -0.32 32.49 1.68
CA SER A 592 0.29 31.53 2.60
C SER A 592 0.35 30.14 1.98
N ALA A 593 1.26 29.29 2.45
CA ALA A 593 1.30 27.87 2.12
C ALA A 593 1.04 27.04 3.38
N THR A 594 0.45 25.86 3.23
CA THR A 594 0.25 24.93 4.35
C THR A 594 1.07 23.67 4.09
N THR A 595 1.79 23.19 5.09
CA THR A 595 2.60 21.98 4.93
C THR A 595 1.74 20.72 4.78
N ASP A 596 2.17 19.83 3.90
CA ASP A 596 1.54 18.52 3.71
C ASP A 596 2.02 17.48 4.74
N LEU A 597 1.64 16.20 4.56
CA LEU A 597 1.97 15.09 5.47
C LEU A 597 3.48 14.86 5.65
N ASP A 598 4.32 15.27 4.69
CA ASP A 598 5.77 15.18 4.79
C ASP A 598 6.39 16.48 5.35
N GLY A 599 5.55 17.43 5.77
CA GLY A 599 5.96 18.73 6.26
C GLY A 599 6.40 19.68 5.13
N TRP A 600 6.21 19.30 3.86
CA TRP A 600 6.66 20.09 2.72
C TRP A 600 5.70 21.25 2.43
N TYR A 601 6.25 22.41 2.04
CA TYR A 601 5.48 23.55 1.57
C TYR A 601 6.11 24.18 0.33
N ALA A 602 5.28 24.89 -0.45
CA ALA A 602 5.69 25.76 -1.55
C ALA A 602 4.88 27.06 -1.50
N LEU A 603 5.52 28.16 -1.13
CA LEU A 603 4.93 29.50 -1.04
C LEU A 603 5.32 30.32 -2.27
N ALA A 604 4.39 30.47 -3.21
CA ALA A 604 4.61 31.24 -4.43
C ALA A 604 4.46 32.76 -4.21
N GLY A 605 5.06 33.57 -5.11
CA GLY A 605 4.85 35.02 -5.14
C GLY A 605 5.63 35.79 -4.08
N VAL A 606 6.78 35.27 -3.65
CA VAL A 606 7.67 35.94 -2.70
C VAL A 606 8.59 36.91 -3.43
N PRO A 607 8.57 38.22 -3.11
CA PRO A 607 9.37 39.21 -3.83
C PRO A 607 10.86 38.98 -3.65
N PHE A 608 11.65 39.34 -4.66
CA PHE A 608 13.10 39.30 -4.52
C PHE A 608 13.60 40.25 -3.44
N GLY A 609 14.54 39.78 -2.63
CA GLY A 609 15.18 40.56 -1.57
C GLY A 609 16.23 39.73 -0.82
N PRO A 610 17.29 40.37 -0.30
CA PRO A 610 18.40 39.67 0.35
C PRO A 610 18.05 39.09 1.73
N ALA A 611 16.89 39.46 2.29
CA ALA A 611 16.50 39.14 3.66
C ALA A 611 14.96 39.17 3.83
N ILE A 612 14.22 38.35 3.09
CA ILE A 612 12.78 38.19 3.28
C ILE A 612 12.51 37.39 4.54
N GLU A 613 11.67 37.92 5.44
CA GLU A 613 11.23 37.18 6.64
C GLU A 613 10.19 36.14 6.26
N ILE A 614 10.47 34.86 6.56
CA ILE A 614 9.56 33.73 6.47
C ILE A 614 9.06 33.42 7.88
N SER A 615 7.74 33.42 8.08
CA SER A 615 7.09 33.09 9.35
C SER A 615 6.34 31.77 9.23
N VAL A 616 6.55 30.88 10.21
CA VAL A 616 5.89 29.56 10.27
C VAL A 616 5.12 29.43 11.57
N GLU A 617 3.84 29.08 11.44
CA GLU A 617 2.92 28.93 12.56
C GLU A 617 2.24 27.56 12.54
N ARG A 618 2.23 26.86 13.66
CA ARG A 618 1.47 25.63 13.86
C ARG A 618 0.98 25.59 15.29
N ASN A 619 -0.34 25.43 15.49
CA ASN A 619 -0.88 25.25 16.83
C ASN A 619 -0.21 24.06 17.55
N GLY A 620 0.17 24.26 18.81
CA GLY A 620 0.97 23.30 19.59
C GLY A 620 2.48 23.45 19.44
N PHE A 621 2.95 24.40 18.63
CA PHE A 621 4.36 24.75 18.45
C PHE A 621 4.59 26.25 18.66
N ALA A 622 5.83 26.62 19.02
CA ALA A 622 6.25 28.01 19.05
C ALA A 622 6.41 28.53 17.61
N ASN A 623 5.93 29.75 17.35
CA ASN A 623 6.11 30.39 16.04
C ASN A 623 7.60 30.55 15.74
N ALA A 624 7.99 30.21 14.52
CA ALA A 624 9.37 30.38 14.05
C ALA A 624 9.43 31.46 12.98
N ARG A 625 10.56 32.17 12.94
CA ARG A 625 10.89 33.13 11.89
C ARG A 625 12.31 32.89 11.42
N LEU A 626 12.52 32.96 10.11
CA LEU A 626 13.86 32.98 9.52
C LEU A 626 13.94 34.03 8.41
N SER A 627 15.15 34.44 8.10
CA SER A 627 15.43 35.32 6.97
C SER A 627 15.98 34.50 5.81
N ALA A 628 15.42 34.66 4.61
CA ALA A 628 15.87 34.00 3.39
C ALA A 628 16.20 35.04 2.31
N ALA A 629 17.30 34.82 1.59
CA ALA A 629 17.61 35.60 0.40
C ALA A 629 16.83 35.00 -0.77
N VAL A 630 15.82 35.73 -1.24
CA VAL A 630 14.99 35.34 -2.39
C VAL A 630 15.49 36.10 -3.60
N ALA A 631 15.94 35.38 -4.62
CA ALA A 631 16.52 35.98 -5.83
C ALA A 631 16.08 35.21 -7.08
N SER A 632 16.28 35.82 -8.24
CA SER A 632 16.14 35.12 -9.52
C SER A 632 17.24 34.08 -9.70
N GLY A 633 16.91 32.96 -10.34
CA GLY A 633 17.80 31.85 -10.64
C GLY A 633 17.06 30.54 -10.49
N THR A 634 16.64 30.22 -9.26
CA THR A 634 15.87 29.02 -8.92
C THR A 634 14.99 29.27 -7.69
N SER A 635 14.17 28.29 -7.31
CA SER A 635 13.37 28.35 -6.08
C SER A 635 14.25 28.49 -4.84
N THR A 636 13.80 29.26 -3.85
CA THR A 636 14.55 29.45 -2.61
C THR A 636 14.17 28.36 -1.61
N ARG A 637 15.14 27.58 -1.12
CA ARG A 637 14.88 26.55 -0.11
C ARG A 637 15.04 27.08 1.32
N ALA A 638 14.01 26.91 2.15
CA ALA A 638 13.91 27.41 3.52
C ALA A 638 13.29 26.34 4.44
N ASP A 639 14.11 25.43 4.96
CA ASP A 639 13.65 24.43 5.93
C ASP A 639 13.50 25.05 7.33
N VAL A 640 12.51 24.59 8.09
CA VAL A 640 12.19 25.15 9.42
C VAL A 640 12.02 24.03 10.45
N ALA A 641 12.64 24.18 11.62
CA ALA A 641 12.41 23.30 12.77
C ALA A 641 11.54 24.02 13.80
N LEU A 642 10.39 23.45 14.16
CA LEU A 642 9.48 23.99 15.17
C LEU A 642 9.66 23.30 16.52
N VAL A 643 9.67 24.07 17.59
CA VAL A 643 9.73 23.56 18.96
C VAL A 643 8.32 23.40 19.49
N ALA A 644 7.95 22.19 19.93
CA ALA A 644 6.63 21.93 20.50
C ALA A 644 6.42 22.73 21.79
N THR A 645 5.27 23.41 21.90
CA THR A 645 4.79 24.07 23.13
C THR A 645 3.68 23.26 23.80
N ALA A 646 3.03 22.38 23.05
CA ALA A 646 2.12 21.39 23.59
C ALA A 646 2.87 20.34 24.41
N THR A 647 2.20 19.74 25.39
CA THR A 647 2.71 18.60 26.18
C THR A 647 2.07 17.27 25.81
N LYS A 648 1.12 17.30 24.87
CA LYS A 648 0.32 16.16 24.43
C LYS A 648 0.24 16.13 22.91
N GLY A 649 0.11 14.94 22.33
CA GLY A 649 -0.24 14.74 20.92
C GLY A 649 -1.65 14.17 20.78
N THR A 650 -2.04 13.87 19.55
CA THR A 650 -3.30 13.17 19.28
C THR A 650 -3.05 11.81 18.64
N ILE A 651 -3.95 10.86 18.88
CA ILE A 651 -4.08 9.62 18.14
C ILE A 651 -5.41 9.68 17.41
N SER A 652 -5.40 9.52 16.09
CA SER A 652 -6.60 9.47 15.26
C SER A 652 -6.76 8.11 14.59
N GLY A 653 -7.98 7.71 14.27
CA GLY A 653 -8.24 6.46 13.57
C GLY A 653 -9.70 6.31 13.19
N GLN A 654 -10.04 5.19 12.56
CA GLN A 654 -11.41 4.86 12.17
C GLN A 654 -11.75 3.43 12.56
N ALA A 655 -12.79 3.23 13.36
CA ALA A 655 -13.35 1.91 13.64
C ALA A 655 -14.17 1.44 12.46
N VAL A 656 -13.87 0.25 11.94
CA VAL A 656 -14.61 -0.36 10.83
C VAL A 656 -14.84 -1.85 11.07
N ASP A 657 -15.83 -2.44 10.42
CA ASP A 657 -16.09 -3.87 10.43
C ASP A 657 -15.26 -4.64 9.38
N ALA A 658 -15.48 -5.95 9.30
CA ALA A 658 -14.82 -6.83 8.33
C ALA A 658 -15.12 -6.51 6.84
N ASN A 659 -16.16 -5.73 6.57
CA ASN A 659 -16.54 -5.25 5.23
C ASN A 659 -16.07 -3.81 4.98
N ALA A 660 -15.21 -3.28 5.86
CA ALA A 660 -14.76 -1.90 5.89
C ALA A 660 -15.89 -0.86 6.05
N GLN A 661 -17.04 -1.25 6.62
CA GLN A 661 -18.09 -0.31 6.99
C GLN A 661 -17.78 0.36 8.33
N PRO A 662 -18.00 1.67 8.48
CA PRO A 662 -17.71 2.38 9.72
C PRO A 662 -18.58 1.91 10.88
N ILE A 663 -17.97 1.72 12.05
CA ILE A 663 -18.67 1.35 13.28
C ILE A 663 -18.86 2.60 14.13
N ALA A 664 -20.07 3.14 14.13
CA ALA A 664 -20.46 4.25 14.97
C ALA A 664 -20.68 3.81 16.43
N GLY A 665 -20.34 4.66 17.39
CA GLY A 665 -20.57 4.37 18.81
C GLY A 665 -19.57 3.39 19.45
N ALA A 666 -18.54 2.94 18.71
CA ALA A 666 -17.47 2.13 19.26
C ALA A 666 -16.62 2.95 20.26
N ARG A 667 -16.21 2.34 21.36
CA ARG A 667 -15.31 2.98 22.34
C ARG A 667 -13.87 2.77 21.90
N ALA A 668 -13.15 3.86 21.66
CA ALA A 668 -11.71 3.87 21.45
C ALA A 668 -10.99 4.29 22.74
N ALA A 669 -9.95 3.57 23.12
CA ALA A 669 -9.17 3.81 24.33
C ALA A 669 -7.68 3.66 24.04
N VAL A 670 -6.84 4.37 24.78
CA VAL A 670 -5.38 4.20 24.70
C VAL A 670 -4.83 3.97 26.10
N GLN A 671 -3.98 2.95 26.24
CA GLN A 671 -3.32 2.53 27.46
C GLN A 671 -1.80 2.65 27.34
N ASP A 672 -1.11 2.90 28.45
CA ASP A 672 0.35 2.80 28.51
C ASP A 672 0.84 1.34 28.59
N ALA A 673 2.16 1.15 28.63
CA ALA A 673 2.78 -0.17 28.72
C ALA A 673 2.43 -0.95 30.01
N GLN A 674 1.85 -0.29 31.03
CA GLN A 674 1.37 -0.92 32.26
C GLN A 674 -0.13 -1.27 32.20
N GLY A 675 -0.78 -1.03 31.06
CA GLY A 675 -2.23 -1.23 30.87
C GLY A 675 -3.09 -0.12 31.48
N VAL A 676 -2.49 0.99 31.91
CA VAL A 676 -3.23 2.12 32.49
C VAL A 676 -3.79 2.98 31.37
N GLU A 677 -5.11 3.12 31.33
CA GLU A 677 -5.81 3.96 30.36
C GLU A 677 -5.45 5.45 30.54
N LYS A 678 -5.07 6.09 29.44
CA LYS A 678 -4.67 7.50 29.38
C LYS A 678 -5.69 8.40 28.69
N ALA A 679 -6.45 7.86 27.74
CA ALA A 679 -7.47 8.60 27.00
C ALA A 679 -8.55 7.65 26.47
N THR A 680 -9.78 8.16 26.33
CA THR A 680 -10.90 7.46 25.69
C THR A 680 -11.74 8.41 24.84
N SER A 681 -12.42 7.85 23.85
CA SER A 681 -13.36 8.50 22.95
C SER A 681 -14.40 7.49 22.49
N VAL A 682 -15.48 7.99 21.94
CA VAL A 682 -16.46 7.20 21.18
C VAL A 682 -16.33 7.58 19.71
N THR A 683 -16.53 6.63 18.80
CA THR A 683 -16.44 6.88 17.36
C THR A 683 -17.65 7.63 16.83
N GLY A 684 -17.41 8.52 15.87
CA GLY A 684 -18.43 9.24 15.13
C GLY A 684 -19.26 8.34 14.20
N VAL A 685 -20.22 8.92 13.50
CA VAL A 685 -21.09 8.21 12.53
C VAL A 685 -20.32 7.59 11.36
N ASP A 686 -19.16 8.15 11.05
CA ASP A 686 -18.20 7.66 10.06
C ASP A 686 -17.14 6.75 10.67
N GLY A 687 -17.32 6.31 11.93
CA GLY A 687 -16.39 5.44 12.64
C GLY A 687 -15.12 6.14 13.12
N THR A 688 -14.94 7.45 12.87
CA THR A 688 -13.70 8.14 13.23
C THR A 688 -13.59 8.42 14.73
N PHE A 689 -12.38 8.38 15.27
CA PHE A 689 -12.08 8.79 16.64
C PHE A 689 -10.80 9.62 16.68
N THR A 690 -10.68 10.48 17.69
CA THR A 690 -9.46 11.23 17.99
C THR A 690 -9.28 11.33 19.50
N LEU A 691 -8.07 11.10 19.98
CA LEU A 691 -7.73 11.00 21.40
C LEU A 691 -6.51 11.87 21.70
N GLU A 692 -6.65 12.84 22.60
CA GLU A 692 -5.51 13.63 23.07
C GLU A 692 -4.81 12.93 24.23
N ILE A 693 -3.51 12.68 24.10
CA ILE A 693 -2.72 11.87 25.04
C ILE A 693 -1.32 12.49 25.26
N PRO A 694 -0.71 12.36 26.46
CA PRO A 694 0.68 12.75 26.66
C PRO A 694 1.62 12.16 25.61
N ALA A 695 2.67 12.91 25.27
CA ALA A 695 3.73 12.38 24.43
C ALA A 695 4.40 11.17 25.12
N GLY A 696 4.70 10.13 24.36
CA GLY A 696 5.22 8.87 24.89
C GLY A 696 5.32 7.79 23.82
N THR A 697 5.95 6.68 24.17
CA THR A 697 6.14 5.50 23.32
C THR A 697 5.43 4.29 23.94
N GLU A 698 5.30 3.20 23.19
CA GLU A 698 4.73 1.93 23.67
C GLU A 698 3.27 2.02 24.12
N TYR A 699 2.48 2.93 23.54
CA TYR A 699 1.04 2.98 23.77
C TYR A 699 0.33 1.83 23.06
N THR A 700 -0.79 1.41 23.65
CA THR A 700 -1.73 0.43 23.09
C THR A 700 -3.09 1.08 22.88
N ALA A 701 -3.57 1.13 21.64
CA ALA A 701 -4.93 1.56 21.31
C ALA A 701 -5.86 0.35 21.24
N LEU A 702 -7.04 0.47 21.85
CA LEU A 702 -8.10 -0.51 21.85
C LEU A 702 -9.37 0.10 21.28
N VAL A 703 -10.08 -0.60 20.41
CA VAL A 703 -11.42 -0.22 19.95
C VAL A 703 -12.39 -1.36 20.22
N THR A 704 -13.45 -1.07 20.96
CA THR A 704 -14.47 -2.04 21.40
C THR A 704 -15.86 -1.63 20.95
N ALA A 705 -16.64 -2.56 20.40
CA ALA A 705 -18.04 -2.37 20.05
C ALA A 705 -18.86 -3.65 20.32
N ASP A 706 -20.14 -3.50 20.61
CA ASP A 706 -21.05 -4.63 20.84
C ASP A 706 -21.20 -5.49 19.58
N GLY A 707 -21.20 -6.81 19.75
CA GLY A 707 -21.24 -7.76 18.62
C GLY A 707 -19.89 -8.01 17.95
N TYR A 708 -18.83 -7.31 18.38
CA TYR A 708 -17.49 -7.46 17.83
C TYR A 708 -16.46 -7.93 18.88
N LEU A 709 -15.33 -8.42 18.39
CA LEU A 709 -14.09 -8.60 19.14
C LEU A 709 -13.34 -7.26 19.25
N THR A 710 -12.56 -7.10 20.31
CA THR A 710 -11.77 -5.88 20.55
C THR A 710 -10.64 -5.77 19.54
N ALA A 711 -10.56 -4.66 18.80
CA ALA A 711 -9.41 -4.35 17.97
C ALA A 711 -8.29 -3.77 18.83
N VAL A 712 -7.07 -4.30 18.72
CA VAL A 712 -5.91 -3.85 19.51
C VAL A 712 -4.76 -3.46 18.60
N ARG A 713 -4.07 -2.37 18.93
CA ARG A 713 -2.84 -1.94 18.25
C ARG A 713 -1.82 -1.46 19.26
N THR A 714 -0.62 -2.03 19.25
CA THR A 714 0.46 -1.77 20.21
C THR A 714 1.62 -1.00 19.57
N GLY A 715 2.63 -0.62 20.37
CA GLY A 715 3.86 0.03 19.89
C GLY A 715 3.65 1.46 19.37
N ILE A 716 2.57 2.12 19.78
CA ILE A 716 2.22 3.45 19.29
C ILE A 716 3.11 4.50 19.98
N SER A 717 3.76 5.33 19.17
CA SER A 717 4.52 6.49 19.65
C SER A 717 3.80 7.78 19.28
N VAL A 718 3.58 8.64 20.28
CA VAL A 718 2.89 9.94 20.15
C VAL A 718 3.87 11.04 20.51
N GLU A 719 3.92 12.07 19.67
CA GLU A 719 4.72 13.27 19.89
C GLU A 719 3.81 14.45 20.19
N ALA A 720 4.29 15.36 21.05
CA ALA A 720 3.51 16.52 21.44
C ALA A 720 3.24 17.46 20.25
N GLY A 721 2.00 17.96 20.14
CA GLY A 721 1.55 18.84 19.07
C GLY A 721 1.30 18.15 17.72
N LEU A 722 1.60 16.85 17.59
CA LEU A 722 1.41 16.07 16.36
C LEU A 722 0.29 15.04 16.52
N ASP A 723 -0.32 14.70 15.37
CA ASP A 723 -1.27 13.60 15.27
C ASP A 723 -0.57 12.32 14.84
N LYS A 724 -0.91 11.21 15.49
CA LYS A 724 -0.49 9.86 15.13
C LYS A 724 -1.69 9.11 14.54
N PRO A 725 -1.87 9.14 13.20
CA PRO A 725 -2.94 8.39 12.57
C PRO A 725 -2.67 6.88 12.65
N LEU A 726 -3.64 6.14 13.16
CA LEU A 726 -3.69 4.68 13.13
C LEU A 726 -4.36 4.17 11.85
N GLY A 727 -5.07 5.02 11.10
CA GLY A 727 -5.94 4.54 10.02
C GLY A 727 -7.04 3.63 10.59
N SER A 728 -7.42 2.60 9.85
CA SER A 728 -8.53 1.73 10.27
C SER A 728 -8.14 0.80 11.41
N MET A 729 -8.91 0.85 12.50
CA MET A 729 -8.96 -0.14 13.58
C MET A 729 -10.13 -1.07 13.26
N MET A 730 -9.83 -2.23 12.68
CA MET A 730 -10.85 -3.15 12.18
C MET A 730 -11.30 -4.10 13.29
N LEU A 731 -12.62 -4.21 13.48
CA LEU A 731 -13.23 -5.07 14.48
C LEU A 731 -13.84 -6.30 13.79
N SER A 732 -13.47 -7.48 14.27
CA SER A 732 -14.06 -8.74 13.79
C SER A 732 -15.42 -8.96 14.44
N GLY A 733 -16.41 -9.41 13.69
CA GLY A 733 -17.68 -9.85 14.28
C GLY A 733 -17.47 -11.06 15.21
N ARG A 734 -18.32 -11.21 16.21
CA ARG A 734 -18.32 -12.41 17.09
C ARG A 734 -18.81 -13.68 16.39
N ASP A 735 -19.46 -13.54 15.23
CA ASP A 735 -19.86 -14.66 14.38
C ASP A 735 -18.97 -14.69 13.14
N VAL A 736 -17.74 -15.21 13.30
CA VAL A 736 -16.80 -15.36 12.17
C VAL A 736 -17.27 -16.48 11.24
N SER A 737 -17.56 -16.16 9.99
CA SER A 737 -17.91 -17.15 8.97
C SER A 737 -16.67 -17.71 8.29
N TYR A 738 -16.59 -19.04 8.21
CA TYR A 738 -15.49 -19.73 7.53
C TYR A 738 -15.95 -20.19 6.14
N GLU A 739 -15.20 -19.75 5.13
CA GLU A 739 -15.31 -20.22 3.74
C GLU A 739 -14.86 -21.69 3.64
N ALA A 740 -13.82 -22.06 4.38
CA ALA A 740 -13.35 -23.44 4.49
C ALA A 740 -12.64 -23.66 5.82
N ILE A 741 -12.90 -24.82 6.42
CA ILE A 741 -12.14 -25.38 7.55
C ILE A 741 -11.68 -26.75 7.09
N VAL A 742 -10.38 -26.93 6.97
CA VAL A 742 -9.77 -28.20 6.56
C VAL A 742 -8.89 -28.69 7.69
N ASP A 743 -9.51 -29.49 8.54
CA ASP A 743 -8.86 -30.31 9.54
C ASP A 743 -8.47 -31.65 8.90
N PHE A 744 -7.18 -31.97 8.92
CA PHE A 744 -6.68 -33.15 8.22
C PHE A 744 -6.97 -34.47 8.95
N GLU A 745 -7.37 -34.43 10.22
CA GLU A 745 -7.82 -35.61 10.98
C GLU A 745 -9.05 -36.29 10.36
N ALA A 746 -9.81 -35.55 9.55
CA ALA A 746 -11.01 -36.04 8.89
C ALA A 746 -10.72 -36.97 7.70
N PHE A 747 -9.45 -37.13 7.28
CA PHE A 747 -9.08 -37.87 6.07
C PHE A 747 -8.31 -39.16 6.37
N PRO A 748 -8.56 -40.26 5.65
CA PRO A 748 -7.77 -41.48 5.82
C PRO A 748 -6.29 -41.27 5.50
N VAL A 749 -5.41 -41.72 6.40
CA VAL A 749 -3.95 -41.75 6.18
C VAL A 749 -3.60 -42.48 4.88
N GLY A 750 -2.69 -41.90 4.11
CA GLY A 750 -2.24 -42.40 2.81
C GLY A 750 -3.12 -41.98 1.62
N SER A 751 -4.25 -41.30 1.85
CA SER A 751 -5.08 -40.78 0.76
C SER A 751 -4.40 -39.64 0.00
N ALA A 752 -4.55 -39.61 -1.33
CA ALA A 752 -3.83 -38.68 -2.21
C ALA A 752 -4.76 -37.73 -3.02
N SER A 753 -6.06 -38.03 -3.11
CA SER A 753 -7.01 -37.36 -4.02
C SER A 753 -8.36 -36.96 -3.40
N ASN A 754 -8.64 -37.37 -2.15
CA ASN A 754 -9.95 -37.19 -1.51
C ASN A 754 -9.90 -36.16 -0.37
N VAL A 755 -9.27 -35.01 -0.60
CA VAL A 755 -9.07 -33.95 0.41
C VAL A 755 -10.02 -32.75 0.21
N ALA A 756 -11.22 -33.00 -0.33
CA ALA A 756 -12.22 -31.96 -0.56
C ALA A 756 -12.50 -31.18 0.75
N PRO A 757 -12.62 -29.84 0.71
CA PRO A 757 -12.74 -28.97 -0.47
C PRO A 757 -11.43 -28.65 -1.21
N LEU A 758 -10.28 -29.16 -0.76
CA LEU A 758 -9.01 -28.96 -1.45
C LEU A 758 -8.86 -29.91 -2.65
N THR A 759 -8.16 -29.42 -3.67
CA THR A 759 -7.74 -30.21 -4.83
C THR A 759 -6.23 -30.35 -4.82
N ALA A 760 -5.75 -31.59 -4.80
CA ALA A 760 -4.34 -31.91 -4.93
C ALA A 760 -3.93 -32.03 -6.41
N ALA A 761 -2.89 -31.32 -6.83
CA ALA A 761 -2.19 -31.55 -8.09
C ALA A 761 -0.85 -32.24 -7.80
N GLN A 762 -0.69 -33.44 -8.34
CA GLN A 762 0.46 -34.33 -8.06
C GLN A 762 1.43 -34.44 -9.24
N GLN A 763 1.75 -33.30 -9.86
CA GLN A 763 2.72 -33.26 -10.97
C GLN A 763 4.14 -33.17 -10.40
N ASN A 764 5.03 -34.09 -10.78
CA ASN A 764 6.43 -34.19 -10.30
C ASN A 764 6.58 -34.35 -8.78
N GLY A 765 5.59 -34.92 -8.12
CA GLY A 765 5.54 -35.12 -6.68
C GLY A 765 4.25 -35.79 -6.23
N THR A 766 4.09 -35.97 -4.93
CA THR A 766 2.88 -36.53 -4.32
C THR A 766 2.29 -35.54 -3.32
N VAL A 767 0.98 -35.64 -3.12
CA VAL A 767 0.28 -35.02 -1.99
C VAL A 767 -0.43 -36.15 -1.26
N THR A 768 -0.09 -36.38 0.00
CA THR A 768 -0.65 -37.49 0.78
C THR A 768 -1.02 -37.04 2.19
N ILE A 769 -2.04 -37.65 2.77
CA ILE A 769 -2.31 -37.51 4.20
C ILE A 769 -1.35 -38.40 4.98
N ASN A 770 -0.64 -37.80 5.92
CA ASN A 770 0.35 -38.43 6.76
C ASN A 770 -0.03 -38.23 8.23
N GLU A 771 0.56 -39.02 9.14
CA GLU A 771 0.32 -38.93 10.58
C GLU A 771 1.63 -38.82 11.37
N ASP A 772 1.54 -38.14 12.52
CA ASP A 772 2.57 -38.03 13.56
C ASP A 772 1.88 -38.12 14.93
N GLY A 773 1.86 -39.31 15.51
CA GLY A 773 1.09 -39.59 16.73
C GLY A 773 -0.41 -39.56 16.48
N THR A 774 -1.13 -38.63 17.13
CA THR A 774 -2.57 -38.40 16.92
C THR A 774 -2.85 -37.27 15.93
N ASN A 775 -1.82 -36.68 15.32
CA ASN A 775 -1.94 -35.54 14.41
C ASN A 775 -1.80 -35.98 12.94
N GLN A 776 -2.76 -35.72 12.09
CA GLN A 776 -2.75 -35.95 10.65
C GLN A 776 -2.55 -34.64 9.90
N PHE A 777 -1.83 -34.67 8.79
CA PHE A 777 -1.51 -33.48 8.00
C PHE A 777 -1.32 -33.82 6.52
N ALA A 778 -1.49 -32.84 5.64
CA ALA A 778 -1.16 -33.01 4.23
C ALA A 778 0.34 -32.82 3.99
N ARG A 779 1.00 -33.85 3.44
CA ARG A 779 2.39 -33.79 3.00
C ARG A 779 2.47 -33.61 1.48
N LEU A 780 3.04 -32.48 1.07
CA LEU A 780 3.46 -32.25 -0.30
C LEU A 780 4.93 -32.68 -0.42
N ASN A 781 5.19 -33.76 -1.16
CA ASN A 781 6.54 -34.26 -1.42
C ASN A 781 6.87 -34.11 -2.90
N ARG A 782 7.78 -33.20 -3.25
CA ARG A 782 8.14 -32.88 -4.63
C ARG A 782 9.55 -33.33 -4.96
N ALA A 783 9.69 -34.07 -6.06
CA ALA A 783 10.98 -34.58 -6.55
C ALA A 783 11.79 -33.54 -7.35
N GLY A 784 11.17 -32.40 -7.70
CA GLY A 784 11.75 -31.37 -8.58
C GLY A 784 11.44 -31.64 -10.06
N GLY A 785 11.46 -30.61 -10.90
CA GLY A 785 11.23 -30.70 -12.34
C GLY A 785 12.29 -29.95 -13.15
N ALA A 786 12.48 -30.35 -14.41
CA ALA A 786 13.42 -29.67 -15.31
C ALA A 786 12.84 -28.33 -15.81
N GLY A 787 13.52 -27.22 -15.49
CA GLY A 787 13.15 -25.87 -15.92
C GLY A 787 12.06 -25.22 -15.07
N SER A 788 11.89 -23.90 -15.19
CA SER A 788 10.93 -23.09 -14.41
C SER A 788 9.47 -23.34 -14.77
N ALA A 789 9.19 -23.92 -15.93
CA ALA A 789 7.85 -24.23 -16.42
C ALA A 789 7.31 -25.60 -15.96
N ALA A 790 8.10 -26.38 -15.19
CA ALA A 790 7.66 -27.69 -14.75
C ALA A 790 6.41 -27.57 -13.85
N PRO A 791 5.35 -28.35 -14.12
CA PRO A 791 4.07 -28.20 -13.43
C PRO A 791 4.20 -28.42 -11.92
N ALA A 792 3.33 -27.73 -11.17
CA ALA A 792 3.36 -27.65 -9.72
C ALA A 792 2.88 -28.94 -9.03
N THR A 793 3.50 -29.24 -7.88
CA THR A 793 2.90 -30.09 -6.84
C THR A 793 2.20 -29.14 -5.88
N SER A 794 0.87 -29.24 -5.76
CA SER A 794 0.08 -28.24 -5.04
C SER A 794 -1.11 -28.82 -4.32
N LEU A 795 -1.50 -28.19 -3.22
CA LEU A 795 -2.77 -28.34 -2.55
C LEU A 795 -3.52 -27.01 -2.67
N ASN A 796 -4.62 -27.00 -3.42
CA ASN A 796 -5.33 -25.79 -3.78
C ASN A 796 -6.73 -25.77 -3.18
N TYR A 797 -7.08 -24.66 -2.56
CA TYR A 797 -8.46 -24.26 -2.39
C TYR A 797 -8.87 -23.35 -3.55
N VAL A 798 -10.00 -23.64 -4.18
CA VAL A 798 -10.60 -22.80 -5.23
C VAL A 798 -11.98 -22.40 -4.75
N SER A 799 -12.19 -21.12 -4.49
CA SER A 799 -13.51 -20.66 -4.03
C SER A 799 -14.54 -20.75 -5.16
N PRO A 800 -15.78 -21.18 -4.89
CA PRO A 800 -16.87 -21.16 -5.86
C PRO A 800 -17.23 -19.77 -6.38
N ALA A 801 -16.93 -18.71 -5.61
CA ALA A 801 -17.14 -17.32 -5.99
C ALA A 801 -15.96 -16.42 -5.55
N PRO A 802 -15.65 -15.32 -6.23
CA PRO A 802 -14.58 -14.42 -5.81
C PRO A 802 -14.80 -13.87 -4.39
N LEU A 803 -13.83 -14.08 -3.51
CA LEU A 803 -13.83 -13.59 -2.14
C LEU A 803 -13.41 -12.11 -2.10
N THR A 804 -14.18 -11.28 -1.39
CA THR A 804 -13.97 -9.82 -1.27
C THR A 804 -14.20 -9.37 0.17
N GLY A 805 -13.73 -8.17 0.52
CA GLY A 805 -13.67 -7.67 1.90
C GLY A 805 -12.35 -8.07 2.58
N ILE A 806 -12.39 -8.33 3.89
CA ILE A 806 -11.26 -8.94 4.59
C ILE A 806 -11.35 -10.45 4.45
N ILE A 807 -10.28 -11.10 4.00
CA ILE A 807 -10.15 -12.55 3.94
C ILE A 807 -8.95 -12.97 4.77
N THR A 808 -9.19 -13.82 5.78
CA THR A 808 -8.11 -14.44 6.56
C THR A 808 -7.81 -15.83 6.02
N VAL A 809 -6.54 -16.12 5.75
CA VAL A 809 -6.02 -17.45 5.45
C VAL A 809 -5.05 -17.84 6.55
N GLU A 810 -5.33 -18.93 7.23
CA GLU A 810 -4.56 -19.43 8.37
C GLU A 810 -4.21 -20.90 8.16
N GLN A 811 -3.00 -21.31 8.51
CA GLN A 811 -2.54 -22.71 8.45
C GLN A 811 -1.29 -22.93 9.29
N LYS A 812 -1.05 -24.17 9.69
CA LYS A 812 0.23 -24.62 10.23
C LYS A 812 1.08 -25.20 9.11
N VAL A 813 2.36 -24.84 9.10
CA VAL A 813 3.31 -25.24 8.06
C VAL A 813 4.56 -25.80 8.71
N ARG A 814 5.04 -26.95 8.24
CA ARG A 814 6.30 -27.55 8.71
C ARG A 814 7.15 -27.98 7.52
N ARG A 815 8.45 -27.71 7.61
CA ARG A 815 9.48 -28.18 6.66
C ARG A 815 10.30 -29.28 7.35
N PRO A 816 10.19 -30.56 6.95
CA PRO A 816 11.00 -31.63 7.54
C PRO A 816 12.51 -31.46 7.32
N SER A 817 13.32 -31.95 8.25
CA SER A 817 14.78 -31.97 8.12
C SER A 817 15.27 -32.96 7.05
N GLY A 818 16.55 -32.84 6.65
CA GLY A 818 17.16 -33.70 5.61
C GLY A 818 16.77 -33.36 4.17
N GLN A 819 16.02 -32.27 3.96
CA GLN A 819 15.62 -31.76 2.64
C GLN A 819 16.54 -30.62 2.16
N PRO A 820 16.63 -30.36 0.84
CA PRO A 820 17.33 -29.19 0.32
C PRO A 820 16.76 -27.89 0.90
N SER A 821 17.54 -27.20 1.75
CA SER A 821 17.05 -26.03 2.47
C SER A 821 16.74 -24.86 1.53
N THR A 822 17.52 -24.67 0.46
CA THR A 822 17.39 -23.52 -0.46
C THR A 822 16.15 -23.55 -1.35
N GLN A 823 15.42 -24.66 -1.42
CA GLN A 823 14.30 -24.84 -2.34
C GLN A 823 13.02 -24.19 -1.79
N PHE A 824 12.31 -23.49 -2.68
CA PHE A 824 11.18 -22.63 -2.32
C PHE A 824 9.85 -23.38 -2.31
N PHE A 825 9.07 -23.19 -1.25
CA PHE A 825 7.68 -23.63 -1.16
C PHE A 825 6.78 -22.45 -0.77
N GLY A 826 5.69 -22.27 -1.50
CA GLY A 826 4.67 -21.25 -1.19
C GLY A 826 3.65 -21.78 -0.20
N ALA A 827 3.45 -21.07 0.92
CA ALA A 827 2.55 -21.48 2.00
C ALA A 827 2.03 -20.29 2.85
N PRO A 828 1.00 -19.54 2.43
CA PRO A 828 0.22 -19.71 1.21
C PRO A 828 0.60 -18.73 0.08
N TYR A 829 0.25 -19.10 -1.15
CA TYR A 829 0.10 -18.18 -2.27
C TYR A 829 -1.39 -17.92 -2.51
N ILE A 830 -1.76 -16.65 -2.60
CA ILE A 830 -3.15 -16.21 -2.76
C ILE A 830 -3.27 -15.48 -4.09
N ARG A 831 -4.25 -15.84 -4.92
CA ARG A 831 -4.41 -15.34 -6.29
C ARG A 831 -5.80 -14.73 -6.53
N ASN A 832 -5.84 -13.74 -7.41
CA ASN A 832 -7.09 -13.15 -7.89
C ASN A 832 -7.76 -14.01 -8.96
N ALA A 833 -8.98 -13.62 -9.36
CA ALA A 833 -9.76 -14.26 -10.42
C ALA A 833 -9.05 -14.36 -11.78
N ALA A 834 -8.04 -13.51 -12.04
CA ALA A 834 -7.22 -13.56 -13.26
C ALA A 834 -6.02 -14.52 -13.13
N GLY A 835 -5.88 -15.23 -12.00
CA GLY A 835 -4.77 -16.14 -11.72
C GLY A 835 -3.47 -15.45 -11.30
N GLN A 836 -3.49 -14.14 -11.06
CA GLN A 836 -2.30 -13.37 -10.65
C GLN A 836 -2.09 -13.49 -9.13
N ASN A 837 -0.84 -13.60 -8.69
CA ASN A 837 -0.50 -13.67 -7.27
C ASN A 837 -0.77 -12.30 -6.61
N LEU A 838 -1.63 -12.27 -5.61
CA LEU A 838 -1.87 -11.12 -4.74
C LEU A 838 -0.91 -11.13 -3.55
N ILE A 839 -0.75 -12.29 -2.93
CA ILE A 839 0.10 -12.51 -1.74
C ILE A 839 0.91 -13.78 -1.96
N SER A 840 2.16 -13.76 -1.51
CA SER A 840 3.09 -14.86 -1.69
C SER A 840 3.96 -14.99 -0.47
N VAL A 841 3.68 -15.99 0.36
CA VAL A 841 4.49 -16.35 1.53
C VAL A 841 5.33 -17.56 1.18
N GLY A 842 6.65 -17.43 1.31
CA GLY A 842 7.63 -18.42 0.88
C GLY A 842 8.43 -19.00 2.03
N PHE A 843 8.72 -20.29 1.96
CA PHE A 843 9.56 -21.01 2.93
C PHE A 843 10.79 -21.56 2.22
N SER A 844 11.96 -21.00 2.53
CA SER A 844 13.25 -21.50 2.06
C SER A 844 14.39 -21.05 2.95
N ASN A 845 15.43 -21.86 3.03
CA ASN A 845 16.69 -21.63 3.73
C ASN A 845 16.54 -21.23 5.22
N GLY A 846 15.52 -21.78 5.91
CA GLY A 846 15.20 -21.41 7.30
C GLY A 846 14.56 -20.02 7.44
N ASN A 847 14.25 -19.35 6.32
CA ASN A 847 13.62 -18.06 6.28
C ASN A 847 12.19 -18.16 5.75
N ILE A 848 11.34 -17.27 6.25
CA ILE A 848 10.03 -17.00 5.69
C ILE A 848 10.15 -15.69 4.93
N SER A 849 9.79 -15.71 3.65
CA SER A 849 9.81 -14.56 2.76
C SER A 849 8.40 -14.14 2.36
N ALA A 850 8.23 -12.86 2.05
CA ALA A 850 6.94 -12.32 1.64
C ALA A 850 7.12 -11.12 0.70
N TYR A 851 6.04 -10.64 0.08
CA TYR A 851 6.08 -9.47 -0.81
C TYR A 851 5.34 -8.28 -0.19
N ASN A 852 5.90 -7.07 -0.24
CA ASN A 852 5.16 -5.84 0.04
C ASN A 852 5.03 -5.04 -1.27
N GLY A 853 3.86 -5.08 -1.89
CA GLY A 853 3.67 -4.69 -3.28
C GLY A 853 4.50 -5.58 -4.21
N GLY A 854 5.19 -4.99 -5.17
CA GLY A 854 6.12 -5.71 -6.04
C GLY A 854 7.44 -6.14 -5.36
N THR A 855 7.70 -5.70 -4.13
CA THR A 855 9.00 -5.88 -3.46
C THR A 855 9.09 -7.20 -2.70
N TYR A 856 10.01 -8.08 -3.12
CA TYR A 856 10.32 -9.32 -2.40
C TYR A 856 11.17 -9.04 -1.15
N GLN A 857 10.70 -9.50 0.00
CA GLN A 857 11.42 -9.46 1.27
C GLN A 857 11.91 -10.86 1.60
N ALA A 858 13.23 -11.07 1.45
CA ALA A 858 13.86 -12.39 1.55
C ALA A 858 13.77 -13.03 2.95
N GLN A 859 13.55 -12.22 4.00
CA GLN A 859 13.39 -12.69 5.36
C GLN A 859 12.51 -11.71 6.15
N VAL A 860 11.23 -12.07 6.33
CA VAL A 860 10.29 -11.39 7.24
C VAL A 860 10.18 -12.11 8.58
N ALA A 861 10.49 -13.42 8.60
CA ALA A 861 10.62 -14.24 9.79
C ALA A 861 11.58 -15.42 9.51
N THR A 862 11.80 -16.26 10.51
CA THR A 862 12.62 -17.47 10.41
C THR A 862 11.83 -18.69 10.88
N TYR A 863 12.12 -19.87 10.33
CA TYR A 863 11.57 -21.14 10.79
C TYR A 863 12.69 -22.15 11.05
N ARG A 864 12.42 -23.15 11.90
CA ARG A 864 13.31 -24.30 12.11
C ARG A 864 12.72 -25.54 11.47
N ALA A 865 13.59 -26.42 10.95
CA ALA A 865 13.15 -27.69 10.42
C ALA A 865 12.49 -28.53 11.51
N ASP A 866 11.52 -29.37 11.12
CA ASP A 866 10.70 -30.22 11.99
C ASP A 866 9.79 -29.47 13.00
N GLN A 867 9.76 -28.14 12.97
CA GLN A 867 8.87 -27.32 13.78
C GLN A 867 7.66 -26.85 12.97
N TRP A 868 6.47 -26.95 13.55
CA TRP A 868 5.27 -26.31 13.02
C TRP A 868 5.34 -24.80 13.24
N VAL A 869 5.01 -24.05 12.18
CA VAL A 869 4.89 -22.60 12.18
C VAL A 869 3.45 -22.25 11.90
N HIS A 870 2.86 -21.38 12.72
CA HIS A 870 1.53 -20.85 12.47
C HIS A 870 1.62 -19.64 11.52
N VAL A 871 0.99 -19.75 10.35
CA VAL A 871 0.99 -18.72 9.31
C VAL A 871 -0.41 -18.17 9.19
N LYS A 872 -0.58 -16.87 9.44
CA LYS A 872 -1.86 -16.17 9.30
C LYS A 872 -1.70 -14.94 8.41
N VAL A 873 -2.48 -14.91 7.33
CA VAL A 873 -2.55 -13.83 6.36
C VAL A 873 -3.93 -13.18 6.46
N ILE A 874 -3.98 -11.87 6.70
CA ILE A 874 -5.22 -11.09 6.69
C ILE A 874 -5.16 -10.17 5.47
N ALA A 875 -5.88 -10.52 4.40
CA ALA A 875 -5.94 -9.74 3.16
C ALA A 875 -7.13 -8.79 3.19
N ASP A 876 -6.93 -7.51 2.87
CA ASP A 876 -7.99 -6.52 2.71
C ASP A 876 -8.08 -6.15 1.23
N THR A 877 -9.13 -6.64 0.56
CA THR A 877 -9.34 -6.38 -0.87
C THR A 877 -9.75 -4.94 -1.16
N ASN A 878 -10.30 -4.22 -0.17
CA ASN A 878 -10.78 -2.85 -0.34
C ASN A 878 -9.62 -1.85 -0.31
N THR A 879 -8.71 -2.00 0.66
CA THR A 879 -7.52 -1.16 0.76
C THR A 879 -6.35 -1.65 -0.09
N GLN A 880 -6.48 -2.83 -0.72
CA GLN A 880 -5.42 -3.53 -1.45
C GLN A 880 -4.15 -3.72 -0.61
N THR A 881 -4.34 -4.12 0.64
CA THR A 881 -3.25 -4.43 1.56
C THR A 881 -3.44 -5.80 2.20
N TYR A 882 -2.43 -6.27 2.91
CA TYR A 882 -2.51 -7.45 3.76
C TYR A 882 -1.57 -7.34 4.95
N SER A 883 -1.86 -8.09 6.00
CA SER A 883 -0.95 -8.30 7.13
C SER A 883 -0.54 -9.77 7.21
N LEU A 884 0.72 -10.01 7.55
CA LEU A 884 1.29 -11.33 7.75
C LEU A 884 1.70 -11.48 9.21
N ILE A 885 1.18 -12.54 9.83
CA ILE A 885 1.43 -12.90 11.22
C ILE A 885 2.05 -14.30 11.21
N ILE A 886 3.16 -14.45 11.91
CA ILE A 886 3.91 -15.70 12.06
C ILE A 886 4.06 -15.97 13.56
N ASP A 887 3.60 -17.13 14.02
CA ASP A 887 3.59 -17.52 15.44
C ASP A 887 3.07 -16.38 16.34
N ASP A 888 1.87 -15.89 16.01
CA ASP A 888 1.16 -14.76 16.66
C ASP A 888 1.89 -13.41 16.67
N ARG A 889 3.02 -13.29 15.99
CA ARG A 889 3.73 -12.03 15.79
C ARG A 889 3.45 -11.45 14.41
N THR A 890 2.94 -10.22 14.35
CA THR A 890 2.86 -9.48 13.09
C THR A 890 4.26 -9.19 12.55
N VAL A 891 4.57 -9.70 11.37
CA VAL A 891 5.85 -9.49 10.67
C VAL A 891 5.71 -8.55 9.49
N LEU A 892 4.51 -8.43 8.93
CA LEU A 892 4.13 -7.37 8.00
C LEU A 892 2.76 -6.82 8.36
N GLN A 893 2.64 -5.49 8.39
CA GLN A 893 1.39 -4.78 8.66
C GLN A 893 1.04 -3.92 7.45
N ASN A 894 -0.19 -4.06 6.94
CA ASN A 894 -0.73 -3.28 5.82
C ASN A 894 0.22 -3.23 4.60
N ALA A 895 0.93 -4.33 4.34
CA ALA A 895 1.76 -4.49 3.16
C ALA A 895 0.86 -4.45 1.91
N ARG A 896 1.30 -3.78 0.85
CA ARG A 896 0.51 -3.68 -0.39
C ARG A 896 0.39 -5.05 -1.05
N LEU A 897 -0.74 -5.32 -1.69
CA LEU A 897 -0.89 -6.51 -2.56
C LEU A 897 0.04 -6.39 -3.78
N ARG A 898 0.53 -7.54 -4.27
CA ARG A 898 1.44 -7.61 -5.42
C ARG A 898 0.80 -7.15 -6.73
N ASN A 899 -0.50 -7.39 -6.87
CA ASN A 899 -1.32 -7.08 -8.04
C ASN A 899 -2.69 -6.56 -7.56
N PRO A 900 -3.43 -5.83 -8.40
CA PRO A 900 -4.80 -5.44 -8.09
C PRO A 900 -5.69 -6.66 -7.85
N VAL A 901 -6.57 -6.56 -6.84
CA VAL A 901 -7.47 -7.67 -6.48
C VAL A 901 -8.50 -8.00 -7.57
N GLY A 902 -8.89 -7.02 -8.39
CA GLY A 902 -9.90 -7.19 -9.43
C GLY A 902 -11.25 -7.63 -8.85
N ALA A 903 -11.81 -8.72 -9.37
CA ALA A 903 -13.09 -9.27 -8.92
C ALA A 903 -13.05 -9.95 -7.54
N GLY A 904 -11.85 -10.22 -6.98
CA GLY A 904 -11.68 -10.89 -5.70
C GLY A 904 -10.64 -12.02 -5.73
N ILE A 905 -10.41 -12.62 -4.56
CA ILE A 905 -9.54 -13.79 -4.37
C ILE A 905 -10.29 -15.05 -4.81
N THR A 906 -9.68 -15.90 -5.63
CA THR A 906 -10.31 -17.15 -6.09
C THR A 906 -9.51 -18.40 -5.79
N THR A 907 -8.20 -18.27 -5.50
CA THR A 907 -7.34 -19.43 -5.29
C THR A 907 -6.36 -19.20 -4.17
N ILE A 908 -6.28 -20.17 -3.26
CA ILE A 908 -5.30 -20.24 -2.18
C ILE A 908 -4.54 -21.55 -2.36
N SER A 909 -3.23 -21.45 -2.52
CA SER A 909 -2.36 -22.57 -2.92
C SER A 909 -1.21 -22.74 -1.94
N ASN A 910 -1.05 -23.97 -1.45
CA ASN A 910 0.22 -24.46 -0.93
C ASN A 910 0.92 -25.21 -2.04
N TYR A 911 2.09 -24.78 -2.51
CA TYR A 911 2.70 -25.44 -3.67
C TYR A 911 4.20 -25.18 -3.86
N ALA A 912 4.80 -26.02 -4.70
CA ALA A 912 6.10 -25.79 -5.31
C ALA A 912 6.07 -26.19 -6.79
N ASP A 913 6.76 -25.42 -7.64
CA ASP A 913 6.85 -25.62 -9.09
C ASP A 913 8.31 -25.60 -9.58
N GLY A 914 8.50 -25.78 -10.89
CA GLY A 914 9.81 -25.67 -11.52
C GLY A 914 10.87 -26.59 -10.89
N PRO A 915 12.09 -26.10 -10.63
CA PRO A 915 13.18 -26.89 -10.05
C PRO A 915 13.05 -27.14 -8.54
N ASN A 916 12.05 -26.56 -7.87
CA ASN A 916 11.91 -26.68 -6.42
C ASN A 916 11.63 -28.13 -6.01
N ALA A 917 12.43 -28.65 -5.08
CA ALA A 917 12.33 -30.02 -4.56
C ALA A 917 12.33 -30.04 -3.02
N GLY A 918 11.68 -31.03 -2.43
CA GLY A 918 11.62 -31.23 -0.98
C GLY A 918 10.20 -31.46 -0.47
N ILE A 919 10.01 -31.27 0.83
CA ILE A 919 8.77 -31.60 1.52
C ILE A 919 8.18 -30.39 2.22
N LEU A 920 6.86 -30.21 2.12
CA LEU A 920 6.08 -29.24 2.90
C LEU A 920 4.91 -29.98 3.54
N ASP A 921 4.83 -29.92 4.86
CA ASP A 921 3.68 -30.39 5.62
C ASP A 921 2.77 -29.19 5.90
N VAL A 922 1.47 -29.37 5.68
CA VAL A 922 0.43 -28.36 5.89
C VAL A 922 -0.67 -28.96 6.75
N ASP A 923 -1.10 -28.20 7.75
CA ASP A 923 -2.14 -28.60 8.69
C ASP A 923 -3.05 -27.42 9.05
N ASP A 924 -4.24 -27.68 9.60
CA ASP A 924 -5.19 -26.68 10.10
C ASP A 924 -5.51 -25.54 9.10
N LEU A 925 -5.72 -25.84 7.82
CA LEU A 925 -6.01 -24.78 6.84
C LEU A 925 -7.42 -24.22 7.04
N ARG A 926 -7.50 -22.93 7.34
CA ARG A 926 -8.75 -22.19 7.58
C ARG A 926 -8.81 -20.94 6.73
N ILE A 927 -9.97 -20.70 6.14
CA ILE A 927 -10.26 -19.52 5.32
C ILE A 927 -11.51 -18.87 5.89
N ALA A 928 -11.38 -17.64 6.37
CA ALA A 928 -12.47 -16.90 7.01
C ALA A 928 -12.80 -15.61 6.26
N HIS A 929 -14.08 -15.25 6.26
CA HIS A 929 -14.52 -13.89 5.93
C HIS A 929 -14.39 -13.04 7.21
N GLY A 930 -13.61 -11.97 7.16
CA GLY A 930 -13.20 -11.20 8.32
C GLY A 930 -11.91 -11.71 8.96
N ILE A 931 -11.67 -11.31 10.21
CA ILE A 931 -10.50 -11.71 10.98
C ILE A 931 -10.83 -13.01 11.72
N GLY A 932 -10.16 -14.10 11.34
CA GLY A 932 -10.30 -15.41 12.00
C GLY A 932 -9.93 -15.36 13.49
N TYR A 933 -10.48 -16.27 14.29
CA TYR A 933 -10.16 -16.38 15.72
C TYR A 933 -8.66 -16.61 15.93
N THR A 934 -8.11 -16.17 17.06
CA THR A 934 -6.74 -16.53 17.46
C THR A 934 -6.75 -17.93 18.06
N PRO A 935 -5.65 -18.70 17.97
CA PRO A 935 -5.54 -20.00 18.64
C PRO A 935 -5.79 -19.94 20.15
N SER A 936 -5.56 -18.78 20.77
CA SER A 936 -5.78 -18.48 22.19
C SER A 936 -7.21 -18.01 22.53
N GLU A 937 -8.17 -18.04 21.61
CA GLU A 937 -9.53 -17.52 21.84
C GLU A 937 -10.32 -18.40 22.83
N THR A 938 -10.55 -17.88 24.03
CA THR A 938 -11.22 -18.56 25.15
C THR A 938 -12.59 -17.98 25.51
N SER A 939 -13.14 -17.06 24.71
CA SER A 939 -14.43 -16.42 25.00
C SER A 939 -15.60 -17.41 24.99
N LEU A 940 -16.64 -17.16 25.78
CA LEU A 940 -17.91 -17.91 25.69
C LEU A 940 -18.83 -17.30 24.62
N ALA A 941 -19.39 -18.13 23.75
CA ALA A 941 -20.52 -17.78 22.89
C ALA A 941 -21.82 -17.70 23.69
N SER A 942 -22.01 -18.61 24.65
CA SER A 942 -23.17 -18.62 25.51
C SER A 942 -22.85 -19.26 26.86
N LEU A 943 -23.56 -18.80 27.90
CA LEU A 943 -23.61 -19.42 29.21
C LEU A 943 -25.05 -19.36 29.71
N VAL A 944 -25.68 -20.51 29.88
CA VAL A 944 -27.02 -20.67 30.41
C VAL A 944 -26.96 -21.64 31.57
N ILE A 945 -27.53 -21.25 32.72
CA ILE A 945 -27.61 -22.13 33.89
C ILE A 945 -29.06 -22.15 34.38
N ALA A 946 -29.63 -23.35 34.54
CA ALA A 946 -31.04 -23.54 34.92
C ALA A 946 -31.22 -24.67 35.97
N PRO A 947 -32.24 -24.61 36.85
CA PRO A 947 -33.17 -23.49 37.05
C PRO A 947 -32.46 -22.26 37.65
N GLY A 948 -33.06 -21.08 37.57
CA GLY A 948 -32.51 -19.84 38.16
C GLY A 948 -32.31 -18.70 37.17
N GLU A 949 -31.96 -17.54 37.72
CA GLU A 949 -31.63 -16.33 36.95
C GLU A 949 -30.13 -16.07 37.00
N LEU A 950 -29.51 -15.97 35.82
CA LEU A 950 -28.07 -15.74 35.66
C LEU A 950 -27.83 -14.30 35.18
N THR A 951 -27.02 -13.54 35.91
CA THR A 951 -26.63 -12.17 35.55
C THR A 951 -25.11 -12.08 35.42
N GLN A 952 -24.59 -11.49 34.35
CA GLN A 952 -23.16 -11.22 34.21
C GLN A 952 -22.75 -10.01 35.05
N THR A 953 -21.76 -10.16 35.92
CA THR A 953 -21.30 -9.11 36.86
C THR A 953 -19.89 -8.60 36.54
N GLY A 954 -19.18 -9.27 35.63
CA GLY A 954 -17.90 -8.84 35.07
C GLY A 954 -17.52 -9.62 33.81
N PRO A 955 -16.37 -9.35 33.18
CA PRO A 955 -15.97 -9.98 31.92
C PRO A 955 -15.92 -11.52 31.99
N THR A 956 -15.49 -12.06 33.13
CA THR A 956 -15.42 -13.50 33.41
C THR A 956 -16.17 -13.89 34.69
N ARG A 957 -17.11 -13.06 35.15
CA ARG A 957 -17.86 -13.28 36.40
C ARG A 957 -19.37 -13.20 36.19
N TYR A 958 -20.09 -14.14 36.79
CA TYR A 958 -21.54 -14.23 36.76
C TYR A 958 -22.10 -14.46 38.16
N LEU A 959 -23.35 -14.05 38.35
CA LEU A 959 -24.14 -14.28 39.54
C LEU A 959 -25.36 -15.14 39.18
N LEU A 960 -25.51 -16.30 39.82
CA LEU A 960 -26.66 -17.19 39.66
C LEU A 960 -27.55 -17.14 40.91
N THR A 961 -28.81 -16.74 40.75
CA THR A 961 -29.81 -16.75 41.82
C THR A 961 -30.76 -17.92 41.66
N LEU A 962 -30.88 -18.75 42.69
CA LEU A 962 -31.66 -19.99 42.69
C LEU A 962 -32.84 -19.91 43.65
N ALA A 963 -33.84 -20.78 43.48
CA ALA A 963 -34.93 -20.93 44.44
C ALA A 963 -34.46 -21.72 45.70
N PRO A 964 -35.09 -21.51 46.87
CA PRO A 964 -34.76 -22.25 48.09
C PRO A 964 -34.83 -23.77 47.89
N GLY A 965 -33.84 -24.50 48.41
CA GLY A 965 -33.80 -25.97 48.33
C GLY A 965 -33.29 -26.57 47.00
N THR A 966 -32.85 -25.74 46.05
CA THR A 966 -32.28 -26.21 44.77
C THR A 966 -30.90 -26.86 44.99
N GLN A 967 -30.79 -28.17 44.80
CA GLN A 967 -29.54 -28.93 45.04
C GLN A 967 -28.65 -29.04 43.78
N THR A 968 -29.23 -28.95 42.59
CA THR A 968 -28.51 -29.09 41.32
C THR A 968 -28.91 -28.01 40.32
N ALA A 969 -27.96 -27.61 39.48
CA ALA A 969 -28.19 -26.76 38.33
C ALA A 969 -27.55 -27.38 37.08
N VAL A 970 -28.18 -27.21 35.93
CA VAL A 970 -27.67 -27.65 34.63
C VAL A 970 -26.96 -26.47 33.98
N VAL A 971 -25.65 -26.60 33.80
CA VAL A 971 -24.81 -25.62 33.10
C VAL A 971 -24.75 -26.01 31.63
N LYS A 972 -25.09 -25.07 30.75
CA LYS A 972 -24.89 -25.15 29.31
C LYS A 972 -23.97 -24.01 28.92
N ALA A 973 -22.82 -24.34 28.33
CA ALA A 973 -21.88 -23.35 27.87
C ALA A 973 -21.31 -23.77 26.53
N ALA A 974 -21.07 -22.79 25.66
CA ALA A 974 -20.41 -22.99 24.39
C ALA A 974 -19.26 -21.98 24.26
N ALA A 975 -18.11 -22.44 23.79
CA ALA A 975 -17.02 -21.57 23.41
C ALA A 975 -17.41 -20.74 22.17
N LEU A 976 -16.86 -19.53 22.08
CA LEU A 976 -17.03 -18.64 20.93
C LEU A 976 -16.26 -19.14 19.72
N SER A 977 -15.01 -19.55 19.93
CA SER A 977 -14.23 -20.22 18.89
C SER A 977 -14.75 -21.65 18.69
N PRO A 978 -15.09 -22.05 17.46
CA PRO A 978 -15.43 -23.44 17.15
C PRO A 978 -14.20 -24.37 17.26
N PHE A 979 -13.00 -23.81 17.40
CA PHE A 979 -11.73 -24.54 17.53
C PHE A 979 -11.28 -24.74 18.99
N ALA A 980 -12.07 -24.28 19.96
CA ALA A 980 -11.78 -24.52 21.37
C ALA A 980 -11.73 -26.03 21.65
N GLN A 981 -10.65 -26.51 22.27
CA GLN A 981 -10.45 -27.93 22.54
C GLN A 981 -11.50 -28.50 23.48
N LYS A 982 -11.90 -27.72 24.49
CA LYS A 982 -12.82 -28.20 25.53
C LYS A 982 -13.52 -27.06 26.24
N VAL A 983 -14.78 -27.30 26.60
CA VAL A 983 -15.50 -26.52 27.61
C VAL A 983 -15.83 -27.44 28.78
N THR A 984 -15.53 -27.02 30.00
CA THR A 984 -15.87 -27.79 31.21
C THR A 984 -16.67 -26.97 32.20
N ALA A 985 -17.49 -27.63 33.01
CA ALA A 985 -18.11 -27.05 34.20
C ALA A 985 -17.68 -27.86 35.43
N ASN A 986 -17.03 -27.21 36.40
CA ASN A 986 -16.45 -27.85 37.58
C ASN A 986 -15.57 -29.07 37.22
N GLY A 987 -14.77 -28.95 36.15
CA GLY A 987 -13.89 -30.01 35.63
C GLY A 987 -14.59 -31.08 34.77
N SER A 988 -15.92 -31.12 34.75
CA SER A 988 -16.69 -32.06 33.91
C SER A 988 -16.85 -31.51 32.48
N PRO A 989 -16.53 -32.28 31.42
CA PRO A 989 -16.70 -31.86 30.02
C PRO A 989 -18.16 -31.55 29.68
N MET A 990 -18.38 -30.50 28.88
CA MET A 990 -19.68 -30.23 28.26
C MET A 990 -20.03 -31.33 27.25
N PRO A 991 -21.22 -31.96 27.36
CA PRO A 991 -21.65 -32.97 26.40
C PRO A 991 -22.03 -32.34 25.06
N ALA A 992 -21.64 -32.99 23.96
CA ALA A 992 -21.88 -32.52 22.59
C ALA A 992 -23.36 -32.36 22.20
N GLY A 993 -24.28 -33.03 22.92
CA GLY A 993 -25.73 -32.99 22.65
C GLY A 993 -26.49 -31.79 23.21
N GLY A 994 -25.83 -30.80 23.83
CA GLY A 994 -26.50 -29.60 24.36
C GLY A 994 -27.38 -29.83 25.60
N GLU A 995 -27.33 -31.03 26.17
CA GLU A 995 -28.05 -31.41 27.38
C GLU A 995 -27.52 -30.65 28.62
N GLY A 996 -26.26 -30.22 28.60
CA GLY A 996 -25.58 -29.52 29.68
C GLY A 996 -25.00 -30.45 30.75
N VAL A 997 -24.25 -29.90 31.69
CA VAL A 997 -23.65 -30.61 32.82
C VAL A 997 -24.41 -30.29 34.10
N SER A 998 -24.89 -31.32 34.80
CA SER A 998 -25.49 -31.15 36.13
C SER A 998 -24.39 -30.95 37.18
N VAL A 999 -24.41 -29.81 37.88
CA VAL A 999 -23.48 -29.45 38.94
C VAL A 999 -24.20 -29.22 40.26
N GLN A 1000 -23.53 -29.49 41.38
CA GLN A 1000 -24.06 -29.21 42.72
C GLN A 1000 -23.98 -27.71 43.00
N THR A 1001 -25.05 -27.14 43.55
CA THR A 1001 -25.19 -25.69 43.79
C THR A 1001 -24.58 -25.21 45.10
N GLY A 1002 -24.09 -26.15 45.93
CA GLY A 1002 -23.45 -25.89 47.22
C GLY A 1002 -21.96 -25.51 47.15
N ALA A 1003 -21.38 -25.42 45.96
CA ALA A 1003 -20.00 -25.00 45.71
C ALA A 1003 -19.96 -23.96 44.56
N PRO A 1004 -18.91 -23.13 44.45
CA PRO A 1004 -18.74 -22.21 43.32
C PRO A 1004 -18.79 -22.99 42.00
N ILE A 1005 -19.56 -22.48 41.03
CA ILE A 1005 -19.60 -23.05 39.69
C ILE A 1005 -18.52 -22.35 38.87
N THR A 1006 -17.60 -23.10 38.29
CA THR A 1006 -16.57 -22.59 37.38
C THR A 1006 -16.77 -23.22 36.01
N VAL A 1007 -16.86 -22.39 34.98
CA VAL A 1007 -16.86 -22.83 33.59
C VAL A 1007 -15.50 -22.51 33.00
N GLU A 1008 -14.79 -23.49 32.45
CA GLU A 1008 -13.49 -23.27 31.83
C GLU A 1008 -13.60 -23.51 30.33
N VAL A 1009 -13.00 -22.60 29.56
CA VAL A 1009 -12.80 -22.77 28.12
C VAL A 1009 -11.31 -22.96 27.89
N THR A 1010 -10.95 -24.10 27.30
CA THR A 1010 -9.60 -24.38 26.81
C THR A 1010 -9.58 -24.08 25.32
N ALA A 1011 -8.80 -23.08 24.92
CA ALA A 1011 -8.61 -22.71 23.52
C ALA A 1011 -7.77 -23.75 22.77
N GLU A 1012 -7.58 -23.51 21.47
CA GLU A 1012 -6.88 -24.42 20.57
C GLU A 1012 -5.39 -24.58 20.93
N ASP A 1013 -4.74 -23.51 21.36
CA ASP A 1013 -3.35 -23.50 21.79
C ASP A 1013 -3.13 -24.09 23.21
N GLY A 1014 -4.21 -24.47 23.89
CA GLY A 1014 -4.21 -24.97 25.27
C GLY A 1014 -4.36 -23.89 26.34
N SER A 1015 -4.45 -22.61 25.97
CA SER A 1015 -4.76 -21.52 26.90
C SER A 1015 -6.11 -21.75 27.58
N VAL A 1016 -6.21 -21.46 28.88
CA VAL A 1016 -7.42 -21.69 29.66
C VAL A 1016 -7.89 -20.41 30.33
N VAL A 1017 -9.18 -20.08 30.16
CA VAL A 1017 -9.84 -19.03 30.95
C VAL A 1017 -11.01 -19.62 31.72
N GLY A 1018 -11.05 -19.31 33.02
CA GLY A 1018 -12.14 -19.66 33.92
C GLY A 1018 -13.16 -18.52 34.07
N TYR A 1019 -14.42 -18.88 33.95
CA TYR A 1019 -15.59 -18.06 34.20
C TYR A 1019 -16.17 -18.47 35.55
N ALA A 1020 -16.07 -17.58 36.53
CA ALA A 1020 -16.57 -17.82 37.87
C ALA A 1020 -18.05 -17.45 37.94
N VAL A 1021 -18.86 -18.39 38.46
CA VAL A 1021 -20.28 -18.18 38.72
C VAL A 1021 -20.50 -18.27 40.22
N ASP A 1022 -20.77 -17.11 40.82
CA ASP A 1022 -21.13 -16.99 42.22
C ASP A 1022 -22.59 -17.43 42.39
N VAL A 1023 -22.83 -18.43 43.24
CA VAL A 1023 -24.17 -19.00 43.45
C VAL A 1023 -24.80 -18.41 44.71
N ARG A 1024 -25.98 -17.80 44.56
CA ARG A 1024 -26.84 -17.34 45.66
C ARG A 1024 -28.01 -18.28 45.84
N LEU A 1025 -27.95 -19.06 46.91
CA LEU A 1025 -29.04 -19.93 47.38
C LEU A 1025 -29.75 -19.22 48.53
N PRO A 1026 -31.04 -18.88 48.43
CA PRO A 1026 -31.82 -18.41 49.56
C PRO A 1026 -32.09 -19.58 50.52
N THR A 1027 -32.05 -19.30 51.83
CA THR A 1027 -32.43 -20.29 52.86
C THR A 1027 -33.96 -20.42 52.87
N PRO A 1028 -34.55 -21.63 52.82
CA PRO A 1028 -35.99 -21.78 52.99
C PRO A 1028 -36.40 -21.26 54.36
N LEU A 1029 -37.32 -20.29 54.41
CA LEU A 1029 -37.89 -19.77 55.65
C LEU A 1029 -39.31 -20.33 55.83
N THR A 1030 -39.68 -20.57 57.07
CA THR A 1030 -40.95 -21.15 57.50
C THR A 1030 -41.77 -20.03 58.13
N ASP A 1031 -43.03 -19.89 57.72
CA ASP A 1031 -43.90 -18.87 58.29
C ASP A 1031 -44.05 -19.06 59.81
N ASP A 1032 -44.00 -17.94 60.53
CA ASP A 1032 -44.02 -17.88 61.98
C ASP A 1032 -45.37 -17.43 62.52
N THR A 1033 -45.70 -17.91 63.70
CA THR A 1033 -46.88 -17.46 64.43
C THR A 1033 -46.56 -17.15 65.90
N ALA A 1034 -47.22 -16.14 66.45
CA ALA A 1034 -47.11 -15.81 67.87
C ALA A 1034 -48.43 -15.30 68.46
N GLU A 1035 -48.56 -15.37 69.79
CA GLU A 1035 -49.69 -14.82 70.52
C GLU A 1035 -49.21 -13.85 71.60
N VAL A 1036 -49.97 -12.79 71.85
CA VAL A 1036 -49.66 -11.80 72.89
C VAL A 1036 -50.95 -11.23 73.51
N LEU A 1037 -50.91 -10.81 74.77
CA LEU A 1037 -52.03 -10.11 75.40
C LEU A 1037 -52.03 -8.62 75.00
N ALA A 1038 -53.21 -8.02 74.88
CA ALA A 1038 -53.37 -6.59 74.62
C ALA A 1038 -52.57 -5.75 75.65
N GLY A 1039 -51.81 -4.77 75.16
CA GLY A 1039 -50.91 -3.94 75.97
C GLY A 1039 -49.59 -4.60 76.40
N GLN A 1040 -49.30 -5.85 76.02
CA GLN A 1040 -48.01 -6.51 76.25
C GLN A 1040 -47.15 -6.58 74.98
N SER A 1041 -45.90 -7.02 75.15
CA SER A 1041 -44.98 -7.26 74.03
C SER A 1041 -44.57 -8.73 74.00
N VAL A 1042 -44.34 -9.27 72.80
CA VAL A 1042 -43.78 -10.61 72.58
C VAL A 1042 -42.52 -10.50 71.73
N THR A 1043 -41.46 -11.18 72.13
CA THR A 1043 -40.24 -11.34 71.33
C THR A 1043 -40.30 -12.69 70.63
N ILE A 1044 -40.18 -12.68 69.31
CA ILE A 1044 -40.42 -13.81 68.43
C ILE A 1044 -39.12 -14.12 67.72
N ASP A 1045 -38.61 -15.33 67.93
CA ASP A 1045 -37.43 -15.85 67.25
C ASP A 1045 -37.83 -16.42 65.89
N VAL A 1046 -38.09 -15.52 64.94
CA VAL A 1046 -38.58 -15.87 63.60
C VAL A 1046 -37.59 -16.69 62.77
N LEU A 1047 -36.33 -16.81 63.22
CA LEU A 1047 -35.33 -17.64 62.54
C LEU A 1047 -35.12 -18.99 63.24
N GLY A 1048 -35.80 -19.23 64.37
CA GLY A 1048 -35.54 -20.38 65.24
C GLY A 1048 -36.06 -21.72 64.71
N ASN A 1049 -37.01 -21.69 63.77
CA ASN A 1049 -37.57 -22.84 63.07
C ASN A 1049 -36.94 -23.08 61.69
N ASP A 1050 -36.01 -22.21 61.26
CA ASP A 1050 -35.44 -22.24 59.92
C ASP A 1050 -34.07 -22.93 59.88
N GLY A 1051 -33.96 -23.95 59.03
CA GLY A 1051 -32.72 -24.71 58.85
C GLY A 1051 -31.61 -23.86 58.22
N ALA A 1052 -30.49 -23.70 58.91
CA ALA A 1052 -29.45 -22.71 58.59
C ALA A 1052 -28.39 -23.18 57.57
N THR A 1053 -28.78 -23.81 56.46
CA THR A 1053 -27.81 -24.18 55.41
C THR A 1053 -28.23 -23.59 54.05
N PRO A 1054 -27.60 -22.50 53.57
CA PRO A 1054 -26.51 -21.72 54.21
C PRO A 1054 -26.96 -20.95 55.46
N ALA A 1055 -26.00 -20.60 56.33
CA ALA A 1055 -26.27 -19.94 57.61
C ALA A 1055 -26.96 -18.58 57.43
N LEU A 1056 -28.07 -18.36 58.12
CA LEU A 1056 -28.77 -17.08 58.19
C LEU A 1056 -27.95 -16.07 59.00
N ASP A 1057 -27.93 -14.80 58.58
CA ASP A 1057 -27.33 -13.71 59.35
C ASP A 1057 -28.45 -12.92 60.07
N PRO A 1058 -28.65 -13.13 61.39
CA PRO A 1058 -29.69 -12.44 62.15
C PRO A 1058 -29.53 -10.92 62.14
N GLY A 1059 -28.33 -10.39 61.88
CA GLY A 1059 -28.08 -8.95 61.79
C GLY A 1059 -28.73 -8.28 60.57
N THR A 1060 -29.16 -9.07 59.59
CA THR A 1060 -29.81 -8.59 58.36
C THR A 1060 -31.34 -8.72 58.38
N LEU A 1061 -31.90 -9.24 59.48
CA LEU A 1061 -33.34 -9.36 59.64
C LEU A 1061 -34.01 -7.99 59.52
N ALA A 1062 -35.02 -7.86 58.67
CA ALA A 1062 -35.78 -6.63 58.49
C ALA A 1062 -37.26 -6.94 58.21
N LEU A 1063 -38.14 -6.03 58.60
CA LEU A 1063 -39.57 -6.11 58.27
C LEU A 1063 -39.79 -5.48 56.90
N LEU A 1064 -40.76 -5.96 56.13
CA LEU A 1064 -41.14 -5.37 54.86
C LEU A 1064 -42.43 -4.56 55.03
N ASN A 1065 -42.41 -3.28 54.64
CA ASN A 1065 -43.64 -2.48 54.59
C ASN A 1065 -44.55 -2.91 53.42
N THR A 1066 -45.71 -2.27 53.27
CA THR A 1066 -46.68 -2.58 52.19
C THR A 1066 -46.13 -2.37 50.77
N GLU A 1067 -45.09 -1.56 50.63
CA GLU A 1067 -44.37 -1.30 49.37
C GLU A 1067 -43.23 -2.32 49.14
N GLY A 1068 -42.98 -3.23 50.08
CA GLY A 1068 -41.89 -4.20 50.03
C GLY A 1068 -40.52 -3.66 50.43
N THR A 1069 -40.46 -2.48 51.05
CA THR A 1069 -39.20 -1.87 51.52
C THR A 1069 -38.83 -2.37 52.91
N ALA A 1070 -37.56 -2.70 53.10
CA ALA A 1070 -37.00 -3.11 54.38
C ALA A 1070 -37.00 -1.95 55.39
N VAL A 1071 -37.67 -2.14 56.52
CA VAL A 1071 -37.79 -1.18 57.61
C VAL A 1071 -37.46 -1.85 58.95
N PRO A 1072 -36.83 -1.13 59.90
CA PRO A 1072 -36.53 -1.66 61.22
C PRO A 1072 -37.78 -1.72 62.12
N GLU A 1073 -38.82 -0.97 61.78
CA GLU A 1073 -40.08 -0.86 62.53
C GLU A 1073 -41.26 -0.73 61.56
N LEU A 1074 -42.35 -1.46 61.85
CA LEU A 1074 -43.61 -1.37 61.13
C LEU A 1074 -44.76 -1.16 62.12
N ARG A 1075 -45.50 -0.05 61.97
CA ARG A 1075 -46.66 0.28 62.82
C ARG A 1075 -47.95 -0.17 62.14
N THR A 1076 -48.77 -0.88 62.91
CA THR A 1076 -50.15 -1.22 62.56
C THR A 1076 -51.11 -0.58 63.57
N ASP A 1077 -52.40 -0.64 63.27
CA ASP A 1077 -53.48 -0.22 64.17
C ASP A 1077 -53.54 -1.05 65.46
N GLN A 1078 -53.17 -2.34 65.39
CA GLN A 1078 -53.20 -3.27 66.53
C GLN A 1078 -51.86 -3.38 67.28
N GLY A 1079 -50.78 -2.76 66.80
CA GLY A 1079 -49.48 -2.78 67.49
C GLY A 1079 -48.30 -2.37 66.61
N THR A 1080 -47.08 -2.55 67.11
CA THR A 1080 -45.84 -2.18 66.40
C THR A 1080 -44.87 -3.36 66.38
N TYR A 1081 -44.43 -3.75 65.18
CA TYR A 1081 -43.36 -4.70 64.95
C TYR A 1081 -42.02 -3.97 64.92
N ILE A 1082 -41.02 -4.45 65.64
CA ILE A 1082 -39.67 -3.88 65.71
C ILE A 1082 -38.67 -5.01 65.58
N VAL A 1083 -37.66 -4.87 64.72
CA VAL A 1083 -36.53 -5.80 64.73
C VAL A 1083 -35.53 -5.39 65.80
N GLU A 1084 -35.28 -6.27 66.76
CA GLU A 1084 -34.32 -6.06 67.83
C GLU A 1084 -33.42 -7.29 67.98
N SER A 1085 -32.10 -7.12 67.85
CA SER A 1085 -31.09 -8.17 68.05
C SER A 1085 -31.34 -9.48 67.26
N GLY A 1086 -31.78 -9.36 66.00
CA GLY A 1086 -32.06 -10.52 65.13
C GLY A 1086 -33.34 -11.28 65.45
N LYS A 1087 -34.25 -10.67 66.22
CA LYS A 1087 -35.60 -11.17 66.51
C LYS A 1087 -36.65 -10.10 66.21
N VAL A 1088 -37.91 -10.51 66.05
CA VAL A 1088 -39.02 -9.56 65.90
C VAL A 1088 -39.73 -9.38 67.23
N VAL A 1089 -39.78 -8.15 67.72
CA VAL A 1089 -40.57 -7.75 68.89
C VAL A 1089 -41.88 -7.13 68.40
N PHE A 1090 -43.01 -7.73 68.76
CA PHE A 1090 -44.31 -7.14 68.53
C PHE A 1090 -44.87 -6.56 69.83
N ARG A 1091 -45.18 -5.26 69.82
CA ARG A 1091 -45.79 -4.55 70.95
C ARG A 1091 -47.27 -4.33 70.64
N ALA A 1092 -48.15 -5.09 71.29
CA ALA A 1092 -49.59 -4.98 71.07
C ALA A 1092 -50.15 -3.67 71.63
N SER A 1093 -51.05 -3.03 70.88
CA SER A 1093 -51.86 -1.92 71.37
C SER A 1093 -52.71 -2.39 72.56
N THR A 1094 -53.01 -1.48 73.49
CA THR A 1094 -53.89 -1.75 74.64
C THR A 1094 -55.31 -2.12 74.22
N ASP A 1095 -55.70 -1.73 73.00
CA ASP A 1095 -57.05 -1.88 72.47
C ASP A 1095 -57.12 -2.98 71.39
N GLY A 1096 -56.00 -3.67 71.15
CA GLY A 1096 -55.88 -4.65 70.06
C GLY A 1096 -56.58 -5.98 70.36
N SER A 1097 -57.28 -6.55 69.37
CA SER A 1097 -57.87 -7.89 69.49
C SER A 1097 -58.00 -8.61 68.14
N GLY A 1098 -57.65 -9.90 68.10
CA GLY A 1098 -57.76 -10.73 66.90
C GLY A 1098 -56.41 -11.04 66.24
N GLN A 1099 -56.47 -11.79 65.13
CA GLN A 1099 -55.30 -12.16 64.33
C GLN A 1099 -54.94 -11.00 63.39
N LEU A 1100 -53.69 -10.55 63.42
CA LEU A 1100 -53.16 -9.54 62.51
C LEU A 1100 -52.97 -10.10 61.09
N GLU A 1101 -53.03 -9.21 60.09
CA GLU A 1101 -52.55 -9.52 58.74
C GLU A 1101 -51.06 -9.84 58.79
N GLY A 1102 -50.64 -10.89 58.07
CA GLY A 1102 -49.26 -11.38 58.11
C GLY A 1102 -48.27 -10.31 57.66
N VAL A 1103 -47.30 -9.99 58.52
CA VAL A 1103 -46.20 -9.09 58.16
C VAL A 1103 -45.08 -9.90 57.56
N ARG A 1104 -44.65 -9.53 56.35
CA ARG A 1104 -43.47 -10.15 55.74
C ARG A 1104 -42.21 -9.63 56.42
N TYR A 1105 -41.30 -10.54 56.73
CA TYR A 1105 -39.93 -10.21 57.09
C TYR A 1105 -38.98 -10.78 56.06
N GLN A 1106 -37.76 -10.25 56.03
CA GLN A 1106 -36.68 -10.74 55.21
C GLN A 1106 -35.43 -10.96 56.06
N VAL A 1107 -34.60 -11.93 55.68
CA VAL A 1107 -33.27 -12.13 56.24
C VAL A 1107 -32.32 -12.56 55.13
N THR A 1108 -31.08 -12.10 55.21
CA THR A 1108 -30.01 -12.47 54.29
C THR A 1108 -29.13 -13.54 54.93
N ASN A 1109 -28.71 -14.53 54.14
CA ASN A 1109 -27.77 -15.54 54.60
C ASN A 1109 -26.31 -15.15 54.31
N ALA A 1110 -25.37 -15.98 54.75
CA ALA A 1110 -23.93 -15.74 54.62
C ALA A 1110 -23.44 -15.64 53.15
N THR A 1111 -24.24 -16.05 52.16
CA THR A 1111 -23.91 -15.92 50.72
C THR A 1111 -24.51 -14.66 50.09
N GLY A 1112 -25.20 -13.82 50.88
CA GLY A 1112 -25.82 -12.58 50.41
C GLY A 1112 -27.18 -12.79 49.73
N ALA A 1113 -27.79 -13.96 49.86
CA ALA A 1113 -29.14 -14.24 49.35
C ALA A 1113 -30.19 -13.89 50.41
N THR A 1114 -31.21 -13.13 50.01
CA THR A 1114 -32.31 -12.71 50.90
C THR A 1114 -33.52 -13.61 50.70
N SER A 1115 -34.06 -14.12 51.80
CA SER A 1115 -35.30 -14.88 51.84
C SER A 1115 -36.37 -14.11 52.60
N THR A 1116 -37.64 -14.39 52.33
CA THR A 1116 -38.78 -13.78 53.04
C THR A 1116 -39.74 -14.83 53.56
N ALA A 1117 -40.33 -14.60 54.73
CA ALA A 1117 -41.43 -15.38 55.30
C ALA A 1117 -42.43 -14.45 55.99
N ASN A 1118 -43.60 -14.99 56.32
CA ASN A 1118 -44.65 -14.26 57.01
C ASN A 1118 -44.58 -14.51 58.51
N LEU A 1119 -44.73 -13.43 59.29
CA LEU A 1119 -45.03 -13.51 60.71
C LEU A 1119 -46.48 -13.08 60.96
N VAL A 1120 -47.26 -13.98 61.54
CA VAL A 1120 -48.66 -13.71 61.94
C VAL A 1120 -48.75 -13.66 63.46
N VAL A 1121 -49.26 -12.55 64.01
CA VAL A 1121 -49.42 -12.38 65.47
C VAL A 1121 -50.90 -12.32 65.84
N THR A 1122 -51.30 -12.97 66.93
CA THR A 1122 -52.68 -12.91 67.45
C THR A 1122 -52.70 -12.19 68.80
N VAL A 1123 -53.51 -11.12 68.91
CA VAL A 1123 -53.66 -10.33 70.15
C VAL A 1123 -54.89 -10.78 70.94
N LYS A 1124 -54.70 -11.13 72.22
CA LYS A 1124 -55.73 -11.63 73.15
C LYS A 1124 -56.16 -10.54 74.16
N PRO A 1125 -57.46 -10.36 74.49
CA PRO A 1125 -57.94 -9.34 75.44
C PRO A 1125 -57.49 -9.56 76.90
N ALA A 1126 -57.38 -8.48 77.69
CA ALA A 1126 -57.04 -8.52 79.13
C ALA A 1126 -58.24 -8.90 80.06
N PRO A 1127 -58.02 -9.57 81.21
CA PRO A 1127 -59.11 -10.12 82.08
C PRO A 1127 -59.77 -9.11 83.06
N ILE A 1128 -61.08 -9.29 83.35
CA ILE A 1128 -61.92 -8.48 84.26
C ILE A 1128 -61.77 -8.90 85.74
N THR A 1129 -61.74 -7.94 86.69
CA THR A 1129 -61.39 -8.15 88.12
C THR A 1129 -62.53 -8.08 89.17
N GLU A 1130 -63.78 -7.78 88.78
CA GLU A 1130 -64.93 -7.68 89.71
C GLU A 1130 -65.59 -9.05 90.02
N PRO A 1131 -66.07 -9.30 91.26
CA PRO A 1131 -66.63 -10.60 91.66
C PRO A 1131 -67.94 -10.95 90.92
N ALA A 1132 -68.13 -12.22 90.55
CA ALA A 1132 -69.28 -12.65 89.77
C ALA A 1132 -70.62 -12.52 90.54
N TRP A 1133 -71.69 -12.09 89.86
CA TRP A 1133 -73.02 -12.01 90.45
C TRP A 1133 -73.55 -13.41 90.82
N SER A 1134 -74.04 -13.51 92.05
CA SER A 1134 -74.76 -14.67 92.60
C SER A 1134 -76.17 -14.30 93.04
N GLY A 1135 -77.17 -15.08 92.62
CA GLY A 1135 -78.57 -14.90 93.03
C GLY A 1135 -78.86 -15.20 94.51
N ALA A 1136 -77.94 -15.88 95.21
CA ALA A 1136 -78.07 -16.19 96.63
C ALA A 1136 -77.67 -15.03 97.55
N THR A 1137 -76.88 -14.07 97.04
CA THR A 1137 -76.36 -12.93 97.79
C THR A 1137 -77.36 -11.78 97.76
N ALA A 1138 -77.55 -11.12 98.90
CA ALA A 1138 -78.24 -9.83 98.95
C ALA A 1138 -77.21 -8.73 98.73
N TYR A 1139 -77.48 -7.85 97.77
CA TYR A 1139 -76.64 -6.70 97.44
C TYR A 1139 -77.32 -5.42 97.89
N VAL A 1140 -76.54 -4.45 98.35
CA VAL A 1140 -76.99 -3.10 98.72
C VAL A 1140 -76.53 -2.08 97.67
N THR A 1141 -77.08 -0.87 97.72
CA THR A 1141 -76.66 0.21 96.82
C THR A 1141 -75.14 0.39 96.83
N GLY A 1142 -74.53 0.36 95.65
CA GLY A 1142 -73.09 0.53 95.45
C GLY A 1142 -72.30 -0.76 95.23
N ASP A 1143 -72.85 -1.93 95.57
CA ASP A 1143 -72.17 -3.22 95.34
C ASP A 1143 -71.97 -3.46 93.84
N ARG A 1144 -70.74 -3.88 93.46
CA ARG A 1144 -70.34 -4.18 92.09
C ARG A 1144 -70.22 -5.68 91.86
N VAL A 1145 -70.70 -6.14 90.71
CA VAL A 1145 -70.60 -7.54 90.30
C VAL A 1145 -70.29 -7.65 88.81
N SER A 1146 -69.56 -8.70 88.43
CA SER A 1146 -69.46 -9.11 87.03
C SER A 1146 -70.58 -10.09 86.68
N TYR A 1147 -71.24 -9.90 85.54
CA TYR A 1147 -72.24 -10.82 85.02
C TYR A 1147 -72.17 -10.81 83.50
N GLN A 1148 -71.98 -11.98 82.88
CA GLN A 1148 -71.86 -12.13 81.42
C GLN A 1148 -70.79 -11.21 80.78
N GLY A 1149 -69.62 -11.08 81.43
CA GLY A 1149 -68.50 -10.28 80.90
C GLY A 1149 -68.68 -8.76 81.04
N ARG A 1150 -69.69 -8.30 81.77
CA ARG A 1150 -69.98 -6.87 82.03
C ARG A 1150 -70.01 -6.59 83.52
N VAL A 1151 -69.79 -5.34 83.91
CA VAL A 1151 -69.83 -4.91 85.31
C VAL A 1151 -71.13 -4.18 85.59
N PHE A 1152 -71.81 -4.57 86.66
CA PHE A 1152 -73.05 -3.94 87.11
C PHE A 1152 -72.90 -3.44 88.54
N VAL A 1153 -73.57 -2.33 88.86
CA VAL A 1153 -73.65 -1.78 90.21
C VAL A 1153 -75.09 -1.78 90.71
N ALA A 1154 -75.31 -2.24 91.94
CA ALA A 1154 -76.62 -2.24 92.56
C ALA A 1154 -77.05 -0.80 92.88
N GLN A 1155 -78.26 -0.43 92.48
CA GLN A 1155 -78.84 0.90 92.69
C GLN A 1155 -79.66 0.96 93.98
N TRP A 1156 -80.26 -0.16 94.37
CA TRP A 1156 -80.97 -0.36 95.64
C TRP A 1156 -80.82 -1.82 96.07
N TRP A 1157 -81.29 -2.13 97.29
CA TRP A 1157 -81.22 -3.48 97.82
C TRP A 1157 -81.85 -4.49 96.85
N THR A 1158 -81.13 -5.55 96.53
CA THR A 1158 -81.63 -6.61 95.64
C THR A 1158 -81.10 -7.98 96.02
N LYS A 1159 -81.93 -9.00 95.82
CA LYS A 1159 -81.57 -10.41 95.95
C LYS A 1159 -82.26 -11.19 94.85
N ASN A 1160 -81.54 -12.13 94.24
CA ASN A 1160 -82.06 -13.03 93.20
C ASN A 1160 -82.67 -12.35 91.96
N GLN A 1161 -82.38 -11.07 91.72
CA GLN A 1161 -82.70 -10.38 90.47
C GLN A 1161 -81.41 -10.25 89.65
N ALA A 1162 -81.34 -10.91 88.50
CA ALA A 1162 -80.12 -10.94 87.68
C ALA A 1162 -79.80 -9.56 87.09
N PRO A 1163 -78.52 -9.12 87.08
CA PRO A 1163 -78.10 -7.93 86.37
C PRO A 1163 -78.44 -8.02 84.88
N GLY A 1164 -78.87 -6.92 84.29
CA GLY A 1164 -79.26 -6.86 82.87
C GLY A 1164 -80.66 -7.43 82.54
N ALA A 1165 -81.41 -7.97 83.51
CA ALA A 1165 -82.75 -8.53 83.25
C ALA A 1165 -83.77 -7.47 82.79
N THR A 1166 -83.68 -6.24 83.30
CA THR A 1166 -84.46 -5.09 82.81
C THR A 1166 -83.62 -3.82 82.90
N ALA A 1167 -83.85 -2.87 81.99
CA ALA A 1167 -83.15 -1.59 82.02
C ALA A 1167 -83.53 -0.70 83.22
N THR A 1168 -84.66 -0.98 83.88
CA THR A 1168 -85.16 -0.26 85.06
C THR A 1168 -85.01 -1.05 86.36
N GLY A 1169 -84.34 -2.21 86.32
CA GLY A 1169 -84.14 -3.09 87.46
C GLY A 1169 -83.15 -2.53 88.50
N PRO A 1170 -82.85 -3.31 89.56
CA PRO A 1170 -81.95 -2.90 90.64
C PRO A 1170 -80.48 -2.77 90.21
N TRP A 1171 -80.11 -3.26 89.03
CA TRP A 1171 -78.74 -3.25 88.53
C TRP A 1171 -78.58 -2.22 87.43
N ALA A 1172 -77.50 -1.45 87.50
CA ALA A 1172 -77.07 -0.52 86.48
C ALA A 1172 -75.73 -0.97 85.90
N GLU A 1173 -75.68 -1.20 84.60
CA GLU A 1173 -74.48 -1.58 83.87
C GLU A 1173 -73.52 -0.39 83.81
N VAL A 1174 -72.29 -0.59 84.29
CA VAL A 1174 -71.22 0.40 84.15
C VAL A 1174 -70.80 0.40 82.68
N GLY A 1175 -70.90 1.56 82.03
CA GLY A 1175 -70.45 1.72 80.65
C GLY A 1175 -68.97 1.39 80.49
N ALA A 1176 -68.63 0.71 79.38
CA ALA A 1176 -67.23 0.48 79.02
C ALA A 1176 -66.50 1.82 78.81
N PRO A 1177 -65.22 1.95 79.20
CA PRO A 1177 -64.43 3.12 78.84
C PRO A 1177 -64.38 3.31 77.32
N VAL A 1178 -64.58 4.54 76.86
CA VAL A 1178 -64.44 4.95 75.46
C VAL A 1178 -63.46 6.10 75.42
N ALA A 1179 -62.36 5.93 74.67
CA ALA A 1179 -61.39 6.97 74.44
C ALA A 1179 -61.90 7.94 73.36
N CYS A 1180 -62.10 9.20 73.72
CA CYS A 1180 -62.47 10.26 72.79
C CYS A 1180 -61.35 11.30 72.74
N SER A 1181 -61.28 12.09 71.66
CA SER A 1181 -60.25 13.13 71.46
C SER A 1181 -60.15 14.19 72.58
N ASN A 1182 -61.19 14.34 73.40
CA ASN A 1182 -61.26 15.31 74.51
C ASN A 1182 -61.20 14.67 75.92
N GLY A 1183 -60.84 13.39 76.04
CA GLY A 1183 -60.72 12.67 77.31
C GLY A 1183 -61.40 11.31 77.30
N GLY A 1184 -61.22 10.55 78.39
CA GLY A 1184 -61.89 9.26 78.59
C GLY A 1184 -63.32 9.44 79.10
N HIS A 1185 -64.28 8.84 78.40
CA HIS A 1185 -65.70 8.81 78.77
C HIS A 1185 -66.17 7.38 78.96
N VAL A 1186 -67.40 7.17 79.43
CA VAL A 1186 -68.02 5.84 79.48
C VAL A 1186 -69.11 5.71 78.43
N ALA A 1187 -69.25 4.53 77.84
CA ALA A 1187 -70.31 4.22 76.90
C ALA A 1187 -71.69 4.39 77.56
N TRP A 1188 -72.67 4.87 76.81
CA TRP A 1188 -74.05 4.87 77.26
C TRP A 1188 -74.55 3.43 77.43
N THR A 1189 -75.18 3.13 78.56
CA THR A 1189 -75.85 1.85 78.81
C THR A 1189 -77.31 2.10 79.18
N ALA A 1190 -78.18 1.19 78.75
CA ALA A 1190 -79.61 1.33 78.95
C ALA A 1190 -80.03 1.34 80.43
N SER A 1191 -79.26 0.65 81.28
CA SER A 1191 -79.63 0.43 82.68
C SER A 1191 -78.98 1.41 83.66
N TRP A 1192 -78.02 2.23 83.22
CA TRP A 1192 -77.41 3.25 84.08
C TRP A 1192 -78.34 4.43 84.34
N ILE A 1193 -78.24 4.98 85.54
CA ILE A 1193 -79.02 6.14 85.96
C ILE A 1193 -78.16 7.38 85.76
N TYR A 1194 -78.55 8.23 84.82
CA TYR A 1194 -77.82 9.45 84.52
C TYR A 1194 -78.45 10.65 85.19
N LYS A 1195 -77.62 11.48 85.83
CA LYS A 1195 -78.03 12.77 86.39
C LYS A 1195 -77.76 13.90 85.40
N GLY A 1196 -78.55 14.97 85.47
CA GLY A 1196 -78.36 16.15 84.62
C GLY A 1196 -76.91 16.66 84.72
N GLY A 1197 -76.24 16.79 83.57
CA GLY A 1197 -74.84 17.19 83.46
C GLY A 1197 -73.86 16.07 83.09
N GLU A 1198 -74.19 14.79 83.31
CA GLU A 1198 -73.29 13.65 83.00
C GLU A 1198 -73.14 13.44 81.49
N ILE A 1199 -71.91 13.09 81.06
CA ILE A 1199 -71.53 12.91 79.66
C ILE A 1199 -71.22 11.43 79.39
N VAL A 1200 -71.72 10.92 78.26
CA VAL A 1200 -71.48 9.54 77.80
C VAL A 1200 -71.16 9.50 76.31
N ALA A 1201 -70.49 8.44 75.88
CA ALA A 1201 -70.26 8.14 74.47
C ALA A 1201 -71.37 7.22 73.93
N HIS A 1202 -71.98 7.59 72.80
CA HIS A 1202 -72.94 6.76 72.07
C HIS A 1202 -72.89 7.11 70.57
N ASP A 1203 -72.78 6.11 69.71
CA ASP A 1203 -72.71 6.24 68.24
C ASP A 1203 -71.68 7.28 67.75
N GLY A 1204 -70.46 7.25 68.31
CA GLY A 1204 -69.37 8.18 67.92
C GLY A 1204 -69.62 9.64 68.32
N GLN A 1205 -70.53 9.88 69.27
CA GLN A 1205 -70.84 11.21 69.78
C GLN A 1205 -70.89 11.23 71.29
N LEU A 1206 -70.54 12.40 71.86
CA LEU A 1206 -70.68 12.70 73.27
C LEU A 1206 -72.02 13.34 73.53
N TRP A 1207 -72.73 12.78 74.52
CA TRP A 1207 -74.07 13.20 74.89
C TRP A 1207 -74.11 13.59 76.35
N GLN A 1208 -74.59 14.80 76.63
CA GLN A 1208 -74.80 15.29 77.99
C GLN A 1208 -76.27 15.14 78.39
N ALA A 1209 -76.53 14.53 79.54
CA ALA A 1209 -77.88 14.43 80.09
C ALA A 1209 -78.40 15.82 80.49
N LYS A 1210 -79.57 16.22 79.98
CA LYS A 1210 -80.23 17.50 80.32
C LYS A 1210 -80.90 17.46 81.69
N TRP A 1211 -81.40 16.29 82.08
CA TRP A 1211 -82.04 16.00 83.37
C TRP A 1211 -81.89 14.51 83.67
N TRP A 1212 -82.45 14.05 84.80
CA TRP A 1212 -82.42 12.64 85.18
C TRP A 1212 -82.99 11.75 84.06
N THR A 1213 -82.23 10.75 83.62
CA THR A 1213 -82.65 9.84 82.55
C THR A 1213 -82.16 8.43 82.79
N ARG A 1214 -82.97 7.46 82.37
CA ARG A 1214 -82.65 6.03 82.38
C ARG A 1214 -83.36 5.37 81.21
N ASN A 1215 -82.67 4.49 80.48
CA ASN A 1215 -83.22 3.73 79.35
C ASN A 1215 -83.80 4.57 78.18
N GLN A 1216 -83.48 5.86 78.13
CA GLN A 1216 -83.83 6.73 77.00
C GLN A 1216 -82.54 6.93 76.21
N VAL A 1217 -82.49 6.40 74.99
CA VAL A 1217 -81.28 6.40 74.15
C VAL A 1217 -80.91 7.84 73.74
N PRO A 1218 -79.63 8.24 73.76
CA PRO A 1218 -79.18 9.49 73.15
C PRO A 1218 -79.55 9.59 71.65
N GLY A 1219 -79.72 10.80 71.13
CA GLY A 1219 -80.08 11.01 69.70
C GLY A 1219 -81.56 11.32 69.40
N GLN A 1220 -82.48 11.16 70.35
CA GLN A 1220 -83.90 11.47 70.13
C GLN A 1220 -84.16 13.00 70.14
N PRO A 1221 -84.89 13.59 69.15
CA PRO A 1221 -85.04 15.05 69.00
C PRO A 1221 -85.60 15.79 70.22
N SER A 1222 -86.56 15.18 70.92
CA SER A 1222 -87.18 15.70 72.15
C SER A 1222 -86.71 14.95 73.40
N GLY A 1223 -85.58 14.24 73.29
CA GLY A 1223 -85.05 13.36 74.32
C GLY A 1223 -84.24 14.09 75.42
N PRO A 1224 -83.90 13.36 76.49
CA PRO A 1224 -83.20 13.88 77.65
C PRO A 1224 -81.71 14.16 77.41
N TRP A 1225 -81.20 13.94 76.20
CA TRP A 1225 -79.79 14.10 75.84
C TRP A 1225 -79.55 15.30 74.93
N LYS A 1226 -78.43 15.98 75.13
CA LYS A 1226 -77.92 17.05 74.26
C LYS A 1226 -76.56 16.61 73.70
N ALA A 1227 -76.39 16.61 72.39
CA ALA A 1227 -75.08 16.37 71.79
C ALA A 1227 -74.11 17.50 72.21
N VAL A 1228 -72.91 17.13 72.65
CA VAL A 1228 -71.87 18.06 73.13
C VAL A 1228 -70.53 17.94 72.40
N GLY A 1229 -70.38 16.95 71.52
CA GLY A 1229 -69.20 16.82 70.65
C GLY A 1229 -69.12 15.46 69.98
N SER A 1230 -68.12 15.26 69.13
CA SER A 1230 -67.74 13.94 68.63
C SER A 1230 -66.95 13.16 69.70
N CYS A 1231 -67.23 11.86 69.77
CA CYS A 1231 -66.28 10.88 70.29
C CYS A 1231 -65.69 10.20 69.05
#